data_AF-A0A938LMT7-F1
#
_entry.id   AF-A0A938LMT7-F1
#
_cell.length_a   1.000
_cell.length_b   1.000
_cell.length_c   1.000
_cell.angle_alpha   90.00
_cell.angle_beta   90.00
_cell.angle_gamma   90.00
#
_symmetry.space_group_name_H-M   'P 1'
#
loop_
_entity.id
_entity.type
_entity.pdbx_description
1 polymer ?
#
loop_
_entity_poly.entity_id
_entity_poly.type
_entity_poly.pdbx_seq_one_letter_code
_entity_poly.pdbx_strand_id
1 'polypeptide(L)'
;MAWQRTDRYVPPDPNGFFPDDPEGGKKLDTLLEAVDKDRRSEEEILSTVRQGFRRTTQRRGVVLAWVGGRYFRAGGTQDPRAVEILYHAVPLQRPEAVHFGLAFVRVKTPNLLRTLADICLQGDSVGEITRGIGSQREELLTYIRPHVQDPDPARREIAEVLVKHFQGELDFEQWQRSRRLEQVKAKFTGQMPQFRETLRTGGSAARYEVLTMMWRQEIAPILDDSFLPALQAAAGDPDPKVRREVARTVAGRWVLLPLREEQSRAERHGADGRRVLPTQELHPDVIPFLFKLASDSDHNVRAQAAGSGLALVLDKDAPIIRRLIELALADWQSGVRSKIISGLRTSTDAAWQRTEQILRAAWAAARTESEKTELLRLYKDVFECEPPAGGQDASSRSSSEAATGAESPGPIQQKINAAAPGATIRLEPGVYRERLTIDKPLTLEGAGWDKTTILVENRVVELVDELKRKAPSSPEELARLRQRLTEDVGRPVLTIAGARGVTVRGLKFSGPGRRIEGQSLEVTIVRLGRCEARLSDCAVVAGPGGGILIADQANAAIERCLVAAVWGTGVTVGGRQDASEVRITDSDIRNCHYAGIVVGRSCQATIERCRVSGAAWHGIRYDDASPQILGNLIFGNARSGIYASGQTAATVKGNLFYANEMGGMWCWFQNQDLVEGNTFASNRQCGLAILGASKPSVRRNIFYAASAGVTRADINDESPFAKSDGSLALEHNLFWANEHDLQKGGAPGTFEPIVLDANAGIVADPQFVAPAAKDFSLKPDSPARQKGIGVPDPLSFASPWPLQPEELAIIPKGDTRDYRQWRDPVSPTRK
;
A
#
# COMPACT_ATOMS: atom_id res chain seq x y z
N MET A 1 19.58 -23.84 28.61
CA MET A 1 19.76 -23.62 27.16
C MET A 1 21.16 -23.10 26.92
N ALA A 2 21.81 -23.54 25.84
CA ALA A 2 23.19 -23.16 25.50
C ALA A 2 23.34 -21.65 25.37
N TRP A 3 22.38 -20.98 24.71
CA TRP A 3 22.44 -19.52 24.54
C TRP A 3 22.29 -18.77 25.88
N GLN A 4 21.56 -19.30 26.86
CA GLN A 4 21.29 -18.60 28.14
C GLN A 4 22.42 -18.66 29.17
N ARG A 5 23.42 -19.52 28.95
CA ARG A 5 24.51 -19.68 29.92
C ARG A 5 25.36 -18.42 30.03
N THR A 6 25.66 -18.05 31.26
CA THR A 6 26.51 -16.91 31.62
C THR A 6 27.83 -17.33 32.25
N ASP A 7 27.92 -18.57 32.75
CA ASP A 7 29.06 -19.13 33.46
C ASP A 7 30.15 -19.71 32.54
N ARG A 8 29.78 -20.16 31.33
CA ARG A 8 30.73 -20.59 30.29
C ARG A 8 30.12 -20.49 28.89
N TYR A 9 30.99 -20.31 27.90
CA TYR A 9 30.60 -20.38 26.49
C TYR A 9 30.25 -21.79 26.07
N VAL A 10 29.09 -21.95 25.44
CA VAL A 10 28.64 -23.18 24.80
C VAL A 10 28.35 -22.85 23.33
N PRO A 11 29.20 -23.25 22.38
CA PRO A 11 29.01 -22.90 20.98
C PRO A 11 27.77 -23.57 20.36
N PRO A 12 27.24 -23.02 19.25
CA PRO A 12 26.22 -23.70 18.46
C PRO A 12 26.64 -25.10 18.02
N ASP A 13 25.88 -26.10 18.44
CA ASP A 13 26.06 -27.50 18.06
C ASP A 13 24.81 -28.03 17.33
N PRO A 14 24.76 -27.95 15.99
CA PRO A 14 23.60 -28.42 15.23
C PRO A 14 23.46 -29.94 15.28
N ASN A 15 24.56 -30.69 15.41
CA ASN A 15 24.54 -32.15 15.35
C ASN A 15 24.12 -32.77 16.67
N GLY A 16 24.47 -32.14 17.81
CA GLY A 16 24.01 -32.54 19.13
C GLY A 16 22.62 -32.02 19.48
N PHE A 17 22.19 -30.88 18.90
CA PHE A 17 20.87 -30.31 19.18
C PHE A 17 19.75 -30.83 18.27
N PHE A 18 20.01 -30.92 16.95
CA PHE A 18 19.08 -31.50 15.97
C PHE A 18 19.44 -32.97 15.72
N PRO A 19 18.63 -33.93 16.20
CA PRO A 19 18.89 -35.34 16.00
C PRO A 19 18.92 -35.70 14.51
N ASP A 20 19.67 -36.75 14.19
CA ASP A 20 19.68 -37.31 12.85
C ASP A 20 18.46 -38.22 12.62
N ASP A 21 17.29 -37.61 12.47
CA ASP A 21 16.00 -38.32 12.45
C ASP A 21 15.24 -38.10 11.12
N PRO A 22 15.34 -39.04 10.15
CA PRO A 22 14.59 -38.97 8.90
C PRO A 22 13.07 -38.94 9.07
N GLU A 23 12.53 -39.64 10.07
CA GLU A 23 11.09 -39.64 10.35
C GLU A 23 10.65 -38.32 11.00
N GLY A 24 11.51 -37.74 11.84
CA GLY A 24 11.40 -36.36 12.30
C GLY A 24 11.35 -35.37 11.15
N GLY A 25 12.19 -35.54 10.13
CA GLY A 25 12.20 -34.73 8.91
C GLY A 25 10.86 -34.76 8.17
N LYS A 26 10.29 -35.96 7.94
CA LYS A 26 8.97 -36.13 7.32
C LYS A 26 7.86 -35.53 8.17
N LYS A 27 7.91 -35.68 9.49
CA LYS A 27 6.95 -35.07 10.42
C LYS A 27 7.01 -33.54 10.36
N LEU A 28 8.21 -32.97 10.25
CA LEU A 28 8.37 -31.53 10.08
C LEU A 28 7.84 -31.06 8.72
N ASP A 29 8.10 -31.79 7.63
CA ASP A 29 7.54 -31.46 6.32
C ASP A 29 6.01 -31.50 6.35
N THR A 30 5.45 -32.56 6.95
CA THR A 30 4.00 -32.71 7.16
C THR A 30 3.44 -31.58 8.03
N LEU A 31 4.15 -31.18 9.09
CA LEU A 31 3.78 -30.04 9.93
C LEU A 31 3.82 -28.73 9.14
N LEU A 32 4.80 -28.51 8.28
CA LEU A 32 4.91 -27.28 7.48
C LEU A 32 3.80 -27.16 6.41
N GLU A 33 3.30 -28.30 5.94
CA GLU A 33 2.17 -28.39 5.01
C GLU A 33 0.81 -28.39 5.72
N ALA A 34 0.80 -28.62 7.03
CA ALA A 34 -0.43 -28.70 7.79
C ALA A 34 -1.12 -27.33 7.90
N VAL A 35 -2.41 -27.29 7.58
CA VAL A 35 -3.25 -26.08 7.66
C VAL A 35 -3.32 -25.52 9.08
N ASP A 36 -3.18 -26.39 10.08
CA ASP A 36 -3.24 -26.06 11.50
C ASP A 36 -1.87 -25.79 12.14
N LYS A 37 -0.78 -25.78 11.37
CA LYS A 37 0.60 -25.71 11.91
C LYS A 37 0.87 -24.57 12.87
N ASP A 38 0.21 -23.43 12.66
CA ASP A 38 0.35 -22.22 13.50
C ASP A 38 -0.53 -22.24 14.75
N ARG A 39 -1.46 -23.19 14.86
CA ARG A 39 -2.36 -23.41 15.98
C ARG A 39 -1.92 -24.55 16.90
N ARG A 40 -0.93 -25.33 16.48
CA ARG A 40 -0.36 -26.41 17.30
C ARG A 40 0.33 -25.82 18.52
N SER A 41 0.45 -26.64 19.56
CA SER A 41 1.10 -26.19 20.78
C SER A 41 2.56 -25.81 20.51
N GLU A 42 3.08 -24.82 21.24
CA GLU A 42 4.49 -24.43 21.07
C GLU A 42 5.44 -25.60 21.38
N GLU A 43 5.04 -26.51 22.27
CA GLU A 43 5.78 -27.75 22.52
C GLU A 43 5.81 -28.63 21.28
N GLU A 44 4.68 -28.88 20.63
CA GLU A 44 4.63 -29.68 19.40
C GLU A 44 5.43 -29.04 18.27
N ILE A 45 5.27 -27.72 18.06
CA ILE A 45 5.97 -26.99 17.00
C ILE A 45 7.48 -27.04 17.24
N LEU A 46 7.95 -26.60 18.41
CA LEU A 46 9.38 -26.44 18.68
C LEU A 46 10.07 -27.80 18.84
N SER A 47 9.39 -28.83 19.38
CA SER A 47 9.91 -30.19 19.43
C SER A 47 9.97 -30.82 18.04
N THR A 48 8.96 -30.63 17.17
CA THR A 48 8.97 -31.16 15.80
C THR A 48 10.00 -30.45 14.94
N VAL A 49 10.13 -29.13 15.07
CA VAL A 49 11.21 -28.37 14.42
C VAL A 49 12.55 -28.91 14.89
N ARG A 50 12.79 -29.01 16.20
CA ARG A 50 14.04 -29.57 16.73
C ARG A 50 14.29 -30.99 16.19
N GLN A 51 13.29 -31.86 16.16
CA GLN A 51 13.44 -33.25 15.74
C GLN A 51 13.71 -33.36 14.22
N GLY A 52 13.05 -32.56 13.39
CA GLY A 52 13.07 -32.70 11.93
C GLY A 52 14.01 -31.77 11.17
N PHE A 53 14.52 -30.68 11.78
CA PHE A 53 15.25 -29.62 11.07
C PHE A 53 16.46 -30.11 10.27
N ARG A 54 17.12 -31.18 10.74
CA ARG A 54 18.28 -31.77 10.03
C ARG A 54 17.86 -32.52 8.76
N ARG A 55 16.69 -33.14 8.73
CA ARG A 55 16.25 -34.08 7.68
C ARG A 55 15.02 -33.64 6.86
N THR A 56 14.47 -32.46 7.11
CA THR A 56 13.40 -31.84 6.31
C THR A 56 13.77 -31.74 4.82
N THR A 57 12.78 -31.98 3.94
CA THR A 57 12.89 -31.74 2.49
C THR A 57 12.55 -30.31 2.10
N GLN A 58 11.88 -29.57 2.99
CA GLN A 58 11.60 -28.14 2.84
C GLN A 58 12.89 -27.31 2.98
N ARG A 59 12.89 -26.10 2.38
CA ARG A 59 14.04 -25.19 2.51
C ARG A 59 14.17 -24.76 3.97
N ARG A 60 15.30 -25.07 4.62
CA ARG A 60 15.57 -24.71 6.03
C ARG A 60 15.37 -23.22 6.32
N GLY A 61 15.70 -22.34 5.36
CA GLY A 61 15.45 -20.90 5.48
C GLY A 61 13.96 -20.55 5.65
N VAL A 62 13.04 -21.30 5.04
CA VAL A 62 11.58 -21.14 5.22
C VAL A 62 11.17 -21.54 6.64
N VAL A 63 11.76 -22.61 7.19
CA VAL A 63 11.51 -23.05 8.57
C VAL A 63 11.99 -22.00 9.57
N LEU A 64 13.19 -21.45 9.37
CA LEU A 64 13.73 -20.40 10.24
C LEU A 64 12.98 -19.07 10.07
N ALA A 65 12.50 -18.73 8.87
CA ALA A 65 11.65 -17.57 8.65
C ALA A 65 10.30 -17.71 9.36
N TRP A 66 9.73 -18.93 9.36
CA TRP A 66 8.50 -19.25 10.07
C TRP A 66 8.67 -19.14 11.59
N VAL A 67 9.71 -19.77 12.17
CA VAL A 67 10.05 -19.65 13.60
C VAL A 67 10.35 -18.19 13.95
N GLY A 68 11.17 -17.50 13.15
CA GLY A 68 11.55 -16.12 13.38
C GLY A 68 10.38 -15.13 13.35
N GLY A 69 9.51 -15.26 12.34
CA GLY A 69 8.30 -14.46 12.20
C GLY A 69 7.34 -14.63 13.39
N ARG A 70 7.23 -15.86 13.92
CA ARG A 70 6.34 -16.19 15.04
C ARG A 70 6.82 -15.64 16.39
N TYR A 71 8.12 -15.75 16.71
CA TYR A 71 8.61 -15.46 18.06
C TYR A 71 9.42 -14.17 18.20
N PHE A 72 9.79 -13.50 17.10
CA PHE A 72 10.69 -12.33 17.14
C PHE A 72 10.15 -11.06 16.46
N ARG A 73 9.20 -11.15 15.52
CA ARG A 73 8.56 -9.99 14.88
C ARG A 73 7.15 -9.74 15.46
N ALA A 74 6.67 -8.49 15.44
CA ALA A 74 5.33 -8.10 15.87
C ALA A 74 4.95 -8.36 17.35
N GLY A 75 5.81 -8.00 18.30
CA GLY A 75 5.45 -8.02 19.73
C GLY A 75 5.31 -9.42 20.36
N GLY A 76 5.73 -10.48 19.67
CA GLY A 76 5.66 -11.86 20.16
C GLY A 76 6.46 -12.13 21.45
N THR A 77 6.07 -13.20 22.15
CA THR A 77 6.81 -13.75 23.30
C THR A 77 8.11 -14.41 22.79
N GLN A 78 9.28 -13.89 23.18
CA GLN A 78 10.58 -14.45 22.81
C GLN A 78 10.82 -15.80 23.51
N ASP A 79 10.18 -16.85 23.00
CA ASP A 79 10.26 -18.20 23.59
C ASP A 79 11.73 -18.65 23.62
N PRO A 80 12.29 -18.99 24.80
CA PRO A 80 13.69 -19.39 24.92
C PRO A 80 14.07 -20.60 24.06
N ARG A 81 13.14 -21.53 23.81
CA ARG A 81 13.37 -22.70 22.95
C ARG A 81 13.49 -22.30 21.49
N ALA A 82 12.77 -21.28 21.03
CA ALA A 82 12.91 -20.75 19.67
C ALA A 82 14.27 -20.05 19.48
N VAL A 83 14.74 -19.31 20.50
CA VAL A 83 16.11 -18.75 20.50
C VAL A 83 17.14 -19.87 20.45
N GLU A 84 16.96 -20.95 21.23
CA GLU A 84 17.85 -22.11 21.23
C GLU A 84 17.89 -22.80 19.85
N ILE A 85 16.74 -22.98 19.18
CA ILE A 85 16.70 -23.51 17.81
C ILE A 85 17.51 -22.61 16.86
N LEU A 86 17.27 -21.31 16.87
CA LEU A 86 17.99 -20.37 16.01
C LEU A 86 19.49 -20.33 16.33
N TYR A 87 19.85 -20.43 17.61
CA TYR A 87 21.23 -20.48 18.08
C TYR A 87 21.96 -21.69 17.51
N HIS A 88 21.38 -22.88 17.65
CA HIS A 88 21.97 -24.11 17.12
C HIS A 88 21.85 -24.24 15.59
N ALA A 89 20.93 -23.52 14.95
CA ALA A 89 20.78 -23.51 13.49
C ALA A 89 21.87 -22.70 12.77
N VAL A 90 22.62 -21.84 13.48
CA VAL A 90 23.66 -20.97 12.90
C VAL A 90 24.62 -21.73 11.97
N PRO A 91 25.15 -22.92 12.31
CA PRO A 91 26.10 -23.58 11.41
C PRO A 91 25.43 -24.30 10.22
N LEU A 92 24.12 -24.50 10.25
CA LEU A 92 23.36 -25.13 9.16
C LEU A 92 22.72 -24.11 8.21
N GLN A 93 22.21 -23.01 8.75
CA GLN A 93 21.60 -21.96 7.95
C GLN A 93 21.71 -20.57 8.59
N ARG A 94 22.92 -20.01 8.49
CA ARG A 94 23.34 -18.78 9.18
C ARG A 94 22.55 -17.53 8.78
N PRO A 95 22.41 -17.16 7.49
CA PRO A 95 21.84 -15.86 7.13
C PRO A 95 20.41 -15.69 7.68
N GLU A 96 19.59 -16.73 7.55
CA GLU A 96 18.21 -16.75 8.02
C GLU A 96 18.12 -16.84 9.55
N ALA A 97 19.00 -17.57 10.22
CA ALA A 97 19.03 -17.62 11.69
C ALA A 97 19.29 -16.23 12.31
N VAL A 98 20.20 -15.45 11.69
CA VAL A 98 20.50 -14.09 12.13
C VAL A 98 19.38 -13.12 11.73
N HIS A 99 18.98 -13.13 10.45
CA HIS A 99 18.02 -12.18 9.87
C HIS A 99 16.60 -12.32 10.42
N PHE A 100 16.14 -13.54 10.75
CA PHE A 100 14.77 -13.74 11.24
C PHE A 100 14.69 -13.82 12.77
N GLY A 101 15.82 -13.94 13.47
CA GLY A 101 15.83 -14.30 14.88
C GLY A 101 16.89 -13.61 15.72
N LEU A 102 18.13 -14.09 15.65
CA LEU A 102 19.17 -13.76 16.63
C LEU A 102 19.50 -12.26 16.73
N ALA A 103 19.40 -11.53 15.63
CA ALA A 103 19.57 -10.06 15.64
C ALA A 103 18.50 -9.36 16.51
N PHE A 104 17.29 -9.92 16.57
CA PHE A 104 16.11 -9.31 17.23
C PHE A 104 15.88 -9.79 18.67
N VAL A 105 16.74 -10.65 19.22
CA VAL A 105 16.69 -11.03 20.65
C VAL A 105 16.88 -9.77 21.51
N ARG A 106 15.93 -9.48 22.42
CA ARG A 106 15.86 -8.21 23.17
C ARG A 106 17.04 -8.03 24.11
N VAL A 107 17.38 -9.09 24.84
CA VAL A 107 18.52 -9.13 25.76
C VAL A 107 19.43 -10.26 25.33
N LYS A 108 20.59 -9.90 24.79
CA LYS A 108 21.59 -10.84 24.30
C LYS A 108 22.53 -11.22 25.44
N THR A 109 22.59 -12.51 25.70
CA THR A 109 23.45 -13.14 26.71
C THR A 109 24.90 -13.22 26.24
N PRO A 110 25.87 -13.49 27.13
CA PRO A 110 27.28 -13.68 26.77
C PRO A 110 27.50 -14.66 25.62
N ASN A 111 26.83 -15.82 25.63
CA ASN A 111 26.99 -16.81 24.58
C ASN A 111 26.42 -16.33 23.23
N LEU A 112 25.29 -15.62 23.26
CA LEU A 112 24.71 -15.07 22.04
C LEU A 112 25.57 -13.93 21.47
N LEU A 113 26.03 -13.01 22.32
CA LEU A 113 26.94 -11.92 21.93
C LEU A 113 28.25 -12.48 21.35
N ARG A 114 28.82 -13.51 21.96
CA ARG A 114 30.02 -14.17 21.44
C ARG A 114 29.77 -14.81 20.06
N THR A 115 28.66 -15.52 19.88
CA THR A 115 28.32 -16.10 18.58
C THR A 115 28.07 -15.03 17.51
N LEU A 116 27.42 -13.92 17.84
CA LEU A 116 27.25 -12.79 16.92
C LEU A 116 28.59 -12.12 16.59
N ALA A 117 29.49 -11.98 17.56
CA ALA A 117 30.84 -11.50 17.33
C ALA A 117 31.64 -12.45 16.43
N ASP A 118 31.55 -13.77 16.65
CA ASP A 118 32.18 -14.79 15.79
C ASP A 118 31.66 -14.71 14.33
N ILE A 119 30.38 -14.37 14.14
CA ILE A 119 29.78 -14.14 12.82
C ILE A 119 30.31 -12.84 12.20
N CYS A 120 30.35 -11.75 12.96
CA CYS A 120 30.92 -10.48 12.49
C CYS A 120 32.39 -10.65 12.09
N LEU A 121 33.20 -11.39 12.87
CA LEU A 121 34.62 -11.66 12.60
C LEU A 121 34.85 -12.49 11.32
N GLN A 122 33.80 -13.13 10.79
CA GLN A 122 33.83 -13.76 9.46
C GLN A 122 33.45 -12.79 8.33
N GLY A 123 33.15 -11.53 8.65
CA GLY A 123 32.65 -10.51 7.72
C GLY A 123 31.22 -10.75 7.25
N ASP A 124 30.42 -11.48 8.05
CA ASP A 124 29.08 -11.92 7.69
C ASP A 124 28.03 -11.24 8.58
N SER A 125 26.84 -10.98 8.01
CA SER A 125 25.65 -10.47 8.70
C SER A 125 25.88 -9.21 9.56
N VAL A 126 26.92 -8.43 9.25
CA VAL A 126 27.32 -7.25 10.04
C VAL A 126 26.20 -6.23 10.06
N GLY A 127 25.56 -5.95 8.91
CA GLY A 127 24.44 -5.01 8.81
C GLY A 127 23.20 -5.42 9.61
N GLU A 128 22.82 -6.70 9.58
CA GLU A 128 21.74 -7.26 10.41
C GLU A 128 22.04 -7.11 11.90
N ILE A 129 23.27 -7.45 12.29
CA ILE A 129 23.71 -7.38 13.68
C ILE A 129 23.75 -5.92 14.16
N THR A 130 24.25 -4.99 13.34
CA THR A 130 24.25 -3.55 13.66
C THR A 130 22.84 -3.01 13.89
N ARG A 131 21.85 -3.42 13.08
CA ARG A 131 20.45 -3.02 13.29
C ARG A 131 19.85 -3.60 14.57
N GLY A 132 20.24 -4.82 14.94
CA GLY A 132 19.65 -5.56 16.07
C GLY A 132 20.35 -5.41 17.42
N ILE A 133 21.62 -4.96 17.45
CA ILE A 133 22.43 -4.95 18.68
C ILE A 133 21.98 -3.90 19.70
N GLY A 134 21.30 -2.83 19.26
CA GLY A 134 20.75 -1.81 20.14
C GLY A 134 21.80 -1.18 21.06
N SER A 135 21.52 -1.15 22.36
CA SER A 135 22.41 -0.60 23.39
C SER A 135 23.60 -1.50 23.74
N GLN A 136 23.60 -2.77 23.31
CA GLN A 136 24.61 -3.77 23.71
C GLN A 136 25.89 -3.75 22.86
N ARG A 137 26.19 -2.62 22.21
CA ARG A 137 27.36 -2.47 21.31
C ARG A 137 28.67 -2.70 22.04
N GLU A 138 28.83 -2.12 23.23
CA GLU A 138 30.05 -2.28 24.05
C GLU A 138 30.23 -3.72 24.56
N GLU A 139 29.12 -4.40 24.89
CA GLU A 139 29.19 -5.80 25.28
C GLU A 139 29.58 -6.71 24.10
N LEU A 140 29.11 -6.42 22.89
CA LEU A 140 29.55 -7.10 21.66
C LEU A 140 31.04 -6.86 21.40
N LEU A 141 31.50 -5.60 21.56
CA LEU A 141 32.90 -5.21 21.36
C LEU A 141 33.87 -5.94 22.30
N THR A 142 33.42 -6.36 23.48
CA THR A 142 34.22 -7.16 24.41
C THR A 142 34.71 -8.47 23.80
N TYR A 143 33.95 -9.04 22.85
CA TYR A 143 34.32 -10.26 22.13
C TYR A 143 35.10 -9.99 20.83
N ILE A 144 35.04 -8.78 20.28
CA ILE A 144 35.73 -8.41 19.04
C ILE A 144 37.13 -7.86 19.33
N ARG A 145 37.28 -6.99 20.34
CA ARG A 145 38.54 -6.32 20.71
C ARG A 145 39.75 -7.26 20.87
N PRO A 146 39.63 -8.46 21.48
CA PRO A 146 40.76 -9.39 21.57
C PRO A 146 41.34 -9.80 20.22
N HIS A 147 40.52 -9.83 19.16
CA HIS A 147 40.95 -10.22 17.82
C HIS A 147 41.71 -9.11 17.09
N VAL A 148 41.79 -7.89 17.63
CA VAL A 148 42.68 -6.83 17.09
C VAL A 148 44.15 -7.24 17.20
N GLN A 149 44.49 -8.21 18.07
CA GLN A 149 45.83 -8.77 18.20
C GLN A 149 45.91 -10.22 17.67
N ASP A 150 44.97 -10.63 16.80
CA ASP A 150 44.95 -12.00 16.26
C ASP A 150 46.19 -12.27 15.39
N PRO A 151 46.88 -13.42 15.57
CA PRO A 151 48.05 -13.75 14.76
C PRO A 151 47.72 -13.83 13.27
N ASP A 152 46.49 -14.20 12.89
CA ASP A 152 46.03 -14.16 11.51
C ASP A 152 45.80 -12.71 11.06
N PRO A 153 46.58 -12.19 10.08
CA PRO A 153 46.43 -10.82 9.60
C PRO A 153 45.03 -10.50 9.06
N ALA A 154 44.35 -11.47 8.44
CA ALA A 154 43.03 -11.25 7.87
C ALA A 154 41.97 -11.08 8.97
N ARG A 155 42.04 -11.89 10.04
CA ARG A 155 41.16 -11.76 11.21
C ARG A 155 41.41 -10.48 11.98
N ARG A 156 42.68 -10.12 12.18
CA ARG A 156 43.07 -8.88 12.85
C ARG A 156 42.52 -7.65 12.17
N GLU A 157 42.65 -7.58 10.85
CA GLU A 157 42.10 -6.47 10.10
C GLU A 157 40.58 -6.40 10.15
N ILE A 158 39.88 -7.53 10.01
CA ILE A 158 38.42 -7.55 10.16
C ILE A 158 38.02 -7.07 11.56
N ALA A 159 38.72 -7.51 12.60
CA ALA A 159 38.46 -7.08 13.97
C ALA A 159 38.66 -5.57 14.17
N GLU A 160 39.75 -4.99 13.64
CA GLU A 160 40.00 -3.55 13.68
C GLU A 160 38.89 -2.73 13.00
N VAL A 161 38.44 -3.20 11.83
CA VAL A 161 37.37 -2.55 11.05
C VAL A 161 36.03 -2.66 11.79
N LEU A 162 35.72 -3.81 12.38
CA LEU A 162 34.50 -4.00 13.16
C LEU A 162 34.49 -3.13 14.43
N VAL A 163 35.64 -2.96 15.09
CA VAL A 163 35.76 -2.06 16.25
C VAL A 163 35.38 -0.63 15.84
N LYS A 164 35.98 -0.12 14.77
CA LYS A 164 35.66 1.21 14.21
C LYS A 164 34.20 1.30 13.78
N HIS A 165 33.65 0.25 13.17
CA HIS A 165 32.25 0.21 12.74
C HIS A 165 31.26 0.35 13.89
N PHE A 166 31.41 -0.45 14.94
CA PHE A 166 30.48 -0.39 16.08
C PHE A 166 30.69 0.86 16.95
N GLN A 167 31.84 1.55 16.81
CA GLN A 167 32.09 2.88 17.39
C GLN A 167 31.57 4.04 16.52
N GLY A 168 31.12 3.76 15.28
CA GLY A 168 30.62 4.77 14.35
C GLY A 168 31.70 5.54 13.58
N GLU A 169 32.95 5.07 13.61
CA GLU A 169 34.09 5.69 12.94
C GLU A 169 34.25 5.23 11.48
N LEU A 170 33.65 4.09 11.11
CA LEU A 170 33.78 3.47 9.79
C LEU A 170 32.49 2.72 9.43
N ASP A 171 32.22 2.53 8.13
CA ASP A 171 31.14 1.66 7.66
C ASP A 171 31.72 0.34 7.10
N PHE A 172 31.35 -0.79 7.72
CA PHE A 172 31.90 -2.10 7.37
C PHE A 172 31.56 -2.51 5.93
N GLU A 173 30.35 -2.24 5.46
CA GLU A 173 29.95 -2.60 4.09
C GLU A 173 30.76 -1.80 3.06
N GLN A 174 30.99 -0.51 3.32
CA GLN A 174 31.82 0.34 2.49
C GLN A 174 33.25 -0.19 2.43
N TRP A 175 33.84 -0.56 3.57
CA TRP A 175 35.17 -1.16 3.61
C TRP A 175 35.25 -2.46 2.79
N GLN A 176 34.27 -3.35 2.94
CA GLN A 176 34.23 -4.62 2.21
C GLN A 176 34.07 -4.42 0.69
N ARG A 177 33.33 -3.38 0.26
CA ARG A 177 33.23 -3.00 -1.16
C ARG A 177 34.58 -2.49 -1.69
N SER A 178 35.28 -1.64 -0.94
CA SER A 178 36.61 -1.15 -1.32
C SER A 178 37.62 -2.28 -1.50
N ARG A 179 37.62 -3.28 -0.62
CA ARG A 179 38.50 -4.46 -0.76
C ARG A 179 38.21 -5.30 -1.99
N ARG A 180 36.93 -5.59 -2.26
CA ARG A 180 36.55 -6.32 -3.48
C ARG A 180 36.99 -5.56 -4.73
N LEU A 181 36.85 -4.23 -4.73
CA LEU A 181 37.31 -3.40 -5.83
C LEU A 181 38.83 -3.50 -6.04
N GLU A 182 39.64 -3.48 -4.98
CA GLU A 182 41.09 -3.64 -5.07
C GLU A 182 41.50 -5.02 -5.61
N GLN A 183 40.83 -6.10 -5.18
CA GLN A 183 41.07 -7.45 -5.68
C GLN A 183 40.75 -7.58 -7.17
N VAL A 184 39.61 -7.02 -7.60
CA VAL A 184 39.22 -6.98 -9.02
C VAL A 184 40.21 -6.16 -9.83
N LYS A 185 40.65 -5.00 -9.33
CA LYS A 185 41.71 -4.18 -9.95
C LYS A 185 43.00 -4.99 -10.12
N ALA A 186 43.50 -5.61 -9.05
CA ALA A 186 44.74 -6.39 -9.09
C ALA A 186 44.66 -7.55 -10.11
N LYS A 187 43.52 -8.24 -10.17
CA LYS A 187 43.34 -9.42 -11.04
C LYS A 187 43.20 -9.09 -12.52
N PHE A 188 42.50 -7.99 -12.85
CA PHE A 188 42.04 -7.76 -14.23
C PHE A 188 42.66 -6.54 -14.93
N THR A 189 43.38 -5.65 -14.22
CA THR A 189 43.97 -4.44 -14.84
C THR A 189 44.85 -4.77 -16.06
N GLY A 190 45.67 -5.82 -15.98
CA GLY A 190 46.52 -6.25 -17.10
C GLY A 190 45.75 -6.79 -18.32
N GLN A 191 44.51 -7.23 -18.15
CA GLN A 191 43.67 -7.78 -19.21
C GLN A 191 42.76 -6.72 -19.87
N MET A 192 42.68 -5.51 -19.30
CA MET A 192 41.82 -4.43 -19.81
C MET A 192 42.07 -4.09 -21.29
N PRO A 193 43.32 -3.97 -21.78
CA PRO A 193 43.56 -3.71 -23.20
C PRO A 193 43.03 -4.83 -24.12
N GLN A 194 43.21 -6.09 -23.71
CA GLN A 194 42.72 -7.25 -24.45
C GLN A 194 41.19 -7.30 -24.47
N PHE A 195 40.54 -6.98 -23.35
CA PHE A 195 39.07 -6.92 -23.29
C PHE A 195 38.54 -5.82 -24.19
N ARG A 196 39.14 -4.62 -24.17
CA ARG A 196 38.77 -3.54 -25.10
C ARG A 196 38.92 -3.95 -26.54
N GLU A 197 40.04 -4.56 -26.91
CA GLU A 197 40.26 -5.00 -28.28
C GLU A 197 39.28 -6.10 -28.70
N THR A 198 39.01 -7.08 -27.84
CA THR A 198 38.04 -8.15 -28.11
C THR A 198 36.64 -7.59 -28.33
N LEU A 199 36.22 -6.61 -27.52
CA LEU A 199 34.93 -5.92 -27.71
C LEU A 199 34.91 -5.13 -29.02
N ARG A 200 36.03 -4.53 -29.41
CA ARG A 200 36.15 -3.71 -30.62
C ARG A 200 36.13 -4.54 -31.90
N THR A 201 36.96 -5.57 -32.00
CA THR A 201 37.24 -6.29 -33.26
C THR A 201 36.92 -7.79 -33.24
N GLY A 202 36.61 -8.37 -32.07
CA GLY A 202 36.30 -9.79 -31.94
C GLY A 202 34.95 -10.19 -32.53
N GLY A 203 34.77 -11.49 -32.81
CA GLY A 203 33.49 -12.06 -33.23
C GLY A 203 32.48 -12.21 -32.07
N SER A 204 31.22 -12.48 -32.38
CA SER A 204 30.11 -12.52 -31.42
C SER A 204 30.36 -13.42 -30.20
N ALA A 205 30.93 -14.61 -30.39
CA ALA A 205 31.22 -15.53 -29.29
C ALA A 205 32.26 -14.97 -28.30
N ALA A 206 33.34 -14.38 -28.82
CA ALA A 206 34.40 -13.79 -28.00
C ALA A 206 33.91 -12.54 -27.26
N ARG A 207 33.11 -11.70 -27.92
CA ARG A 207 32.46 -10.53 -27.30
C ARG A 207 31.52 -10.95 -26.16
N TYR A 208 30.69 -11.96 -26.40
CA TYR A 208 29.76 -12.49 -25.40
C TYR A 208 30.49 -13.06 -24.18
N GLU A 209 31.57 -13.81 -24.40
CA GLU A 209 32.39 -14.37 -23.32
C GLU A 209 33.00 -13.26 -22.45
N VAL A 210 33.60 -12.23 -23.07
CA VAL A 210 34.17 -11.09 -22.32
C VAL A 210 33.10 -10.35 -21.52
N LEU A 211 31.94 -10.04 -22.11
CA LEU A 211 30.87 -9.31 -21.43
C LEU A 211 30.28 -10.12 -20.26
N THR A 212 30.04 -11.41 -20.46
CA THR A 212 29.51 -12.27 -19.40
C THR A 212 30.53 -12.50 -18.28
N MET A 213 31.82 -12.59 -18.60
CA MET A 213 32.89 -12.62 -17.62
C MET A 213 32.95 -11.31 -16.81
N MET A 214 32.84 -10.16 -17.45
CA MET A 214 32.82 -8.86 -16.76
C MET A 214 31.72 -8.79 -15.71
N TRP A 215 30.55 -9.35 -16.00
CA TRP A 215 29.46 -9.45 -15.04
C TRP A 215 29.76 -10.48 -13.93
N ARG A 216 30.18 -11.71 -14.28
CA ARG A 216 30.45 -12.79 -13.30
C ARG A 216 31.57 -12.48 -12.32
N GLN A 217 32.54 -11.67 -12.74
CA GLN A 217 33.72 -11.32 -11.96
C GLN A 217 33.65 -9.89 -11.38
N GLU A 218 32.49 -9.24 -11.44
CA GLU A 218 32.26 -7.88 -10.93
C GLU A 218 33.30 -6.86 -11.44
N ILE A 219 33.66 -6.96 -12.72
CA ILE A 219 34.69 -6.11 -13.37
C ILE A 219 34.15 -4.72 -13.69
N ALA A 220 32.83 -4.58 -13.82
CA ALA A 220 32.18 -3.33 -14.21
C ALA A 220 32.75 -2.09 -13.48
N PRO A 221 32.91 -2.05 -12.14
CA PRO A 221 33.41 -0.89 -11.40
C PRO A 221 34.80 -0.40 -11.77
N ILE A 222 35.64 -1.24 -12.39
CA ILE A 222 37.01 -0.86 -12.79
C ILE A 222 37.12 -0.45 -14.26
N LEU A 223 36.02 -0.50 -15.01
CA LEU A 223 36.01 -0.02 -16.39
C LEU A 223 36.15 1.51 -16.40
N ASP A 224 37.04 2.00 -17.26
CA ASP A 224 37.23 3.43 -17.55
C ASP A 224 36.46 3.83 -18.82
N ASP A 225 36.36 5.13 -19.09
CA ASP A 225 35.59 5.65 -20.23
C ASP A 225 36.17 5.23 -21.60
N SER A 226 37.41 4.76 -21.65
CA SER A 226 38.01 4.22 -22.89
C SER A 226 37.35 2.91 -23.36
N PHE A 227 36.54 2.26 -22.52
CA PHE A 227 35.71 1.12 -22.92
C PHE A 227 34.48 1.53 -23.73
N LEU A 228 34.03 2.78 -23.68
CA LEU A 228 32.80 3.22 -24.36
C LEU A 228 32.87 2.99 -25.89
N PRO A 229 33.95 3.35 -26.63
CA PRO A 229 34.05 3.05 -28.06
C PRO A 229 34.03 1.55 -28.37
N ALA A 230 34.65 0.73 -27.53
CA ALA A 230 34.68 -0.72 -27.70
C ALA A 230 33.30 -1.35 -27.46
N LEU A 231 32.57 -0.87 -26.45
CA LEU A 231 31.20 -1.27 -26.17
C LEU A 231 30.25 -0.80 -27.27
N GLN A 232 30.45 0.40 -27.84
CA GLN A 232 29.69 0.89 -28.99
C GLN A 232 29.91 0.02 -30.24
N ALA A 233 31.13 -0.47 -30.48
CA ALA A 233 31.40 -1.43 -31.55
C ALA A 233 30.68 -2.77 -31.32
N ALA A 234 30.69 -3.28 -30.07
CA ALA A 234 29.96 -4.49 -29.69
C ALA A 234 28.43 -4.30 -29.70
N ALA A 235 27.92 -3.07 -29.59
CA ALA A 235 26.50 -2.77 -29.71
C ALA A 235 25.96 -2.94 -31.13
N GLY A 236 26.84 -3.00 -32.15
CA GLY A 236 26.47 -3.32 -33.53
C GLY A 236 26.55 -4.81 -33.87
N ASP A 237 26.79 -5.69 -32.89
CA ASP A 237 26.96 -7.12 -33.12
C ASP A 237 25.67 -7.77 -33.66
N PRO A 238 25.76 -8.72 -34.62
CA PRO A 238 24.58 -9.43 -35.13
C PRO A 238 23.87 -10.25 -34.04
N ASP A 239 24.58 -10.76 -33.02
CA ASP A 239 23.97 -11.55 -31.95
C ASP A 239 23.28 -10.65 -30.90
N PRO A 240 21.95 -10.73 -30.73
CA PRO A 240 21.24 -9.96 -29.71
C PRO A 240 21.69 -10.25 -28.28
N LYS A 241 22.26 -11.45 -28.01
CA LYS A 241 22.82 -11.76 -26.69
C LYS A 241 24.00 -10.85 -26.37
N VAL A 242 24.87 -10.58 -27.35
CA VAL A 242 26.00 -9.64 -27.18
C VAL A 242 25.46 -8.25 -26.89
N ARG A 243 24.53 -7.73 -27.72
CA ARG A 243 23.96 -6.39 -27.56
C ARG A 243 23.25 -6.22 -26.20
N ARG A 244 22.57 -7.26 -25.71
CA ARG A 244 21.94 -7.27 -24.38
C ARG A 244 22.97 -7.18 -23.26
N GLU A 245 24.05 -7.93 -23.33
CA GLU A 245 25.11 -7.86 -22.32
C GLU A 245 25.88 -6.53 -22.39
N VAL A 246 26.01 -5.92 -23.56
CA VAL A 246 26.50 -4.53 -23.69
C VAL A 246 25.59 -3.57 -22.92
N ALA A 247 24.27 -3.63 -23.11
CA ALA A 247 23.32 -2.79 -22.39
C ALA A 247 23.45 -2.96 -20.86
N ARG A 248 23.61 -4.21 -20.39
CA ARG A 248 23.82 -4.51 -18.97
C ARG A 248 25.11 -3.93 -18.42
N THR A 249 26.22 -4.09 -19.15
CA THR A 249 27.54 -3.58 -18.72
C THR A 249 27.56 -2.06 -18.66
N VAL A 250 27.04 -1.40 -19.71
CA VAL A 250 26.96 0.08 -19.76
C VAL A 250 26.10 0.62 -18.62
N ALA A 251 24.90 0.06 -18.45
CA ALA A 251 24.00 0.49 -17.39
C ALA A 251 24.56 0.21 -15.98
N GLY A 252 25.17 -0.95 -15.78
CA GLY A 252 25.78 -1.34 -14.52
C GLY A 252 26.88 -0.38 -14.09
N ARG A 253 27.81 -0.07 -14.99
CA ARG A 253 28.97 0.78 -14.68
C ARG A 253 28.63 2.26 -14.63
N TRP A 254 27.97 2.80 -15.65
CA TRP A 254 27.83 4.26 -15.78
C TRP A 254 26.50 4.81 -15.28
N VAL A 255 25.54 3.97 -14.86
CA VAL A 255 24.27 4.44 -14.29
C VAL A 255 24.07 3.93 -12.86
N LEU A 256 24.10 2.61 -12.66
CA LEU A 256 23.80 1.99 -11.37
C LEU A 256 24.87 2.26 -10.29
N LEU A 257 26.15 2.23 -10.65
CA LEU A 257 27.22 2.50 -9.68
C LEU A 257 27.18 3.94 -9.14
N PRO A 258 27.13 5.01 -9.99
CA PRO A 258 26.97 6.38 -9.49
C PRO A 258 25.74 6.55 -8.59
N LEU A 259 24.62 5.91 -8.94
CA LEU A 259 23.41 5.94 -8.11
C LEU A 259 23.64 5.36 -6.70
N ARG A 260 24.32 4.21 -6.60
CA ARG A 260 24.63 3.56 -5.32
C ARG A 260 25.61 4.37 -4.47
N GLU A 261 26.59 4.99 -5.10
CA GLU A 261 27.57 5.85 -4.42
C GLU A 261 26.89 7.06 -3.79
N GLU A 262 25.97 7.70 -4.52
CA GLU A 262 25.17 8.83 -4.03
C GLU A 262 24.20 8.44 -2.91
N GLN A 263 23.49 7.32 -3.04
CA GLN A 263 22.64 6.80 -1.95
C GLN A 263 23.45 6.57 -0.67
N SER A 264 24.66 6.01 -0.79
CA SER A 264 25.56 5.78 0.34
C SER A 264 26.13 7.09 0.94
N ARG A 265 26.14 8.22 0.19
CA ARG A 265 26.56 9.54 0.70
C ARG A 265 25.43 10.23 1.47
N ALA A 266 24.19 10.13 0.97
CA ALA A 266 23.00 10.70 1.59
C ALA A 266 22.69 10.07 2.97
N GLU A 267 22.92 8.76 3.12
CA GLU A 267 22.75 8.05 4.40
C GLU A 267 23.75 8.49 5.48
N ARG A 268 24.89 9.08 5.10
CA ARG A 268 25.94 9.56 6.03
C ARG A 268 25.71 10.98 6.58
N HIS A 269 24.90 11.80 5.92
CA HIS A 269 24.64 13.19 6.33
C HIS A 269 23.31 13.36 7.08
N GLY A 270 22.56 12.28 7.33
CA GLY A 270 21.29 12.33 8.05
C GLY A 270 21.44 12.40 9.57
N ALA A 271 21.92 13.53 10.10
CA ALA A 271 21.86 13.84 11.53
C ALA A 271 20.89 15.01 11.85
N ASP A 272 20.41 15.71 10.83
CA ASP A 272 19.67 16.97 10.91
C ASP A 272 18.27 16.90 10.27
N GLY A 273 17.81 15.72 9.87
CA GLY A 273 16.44 15.48 9.40
C GLY A 273 16.06 16.24 8.12
N ARG A 274 17.02 16.84 7.41
CA ARG A 274 16.81 17.45 6.09
C ARG A 274 17.24 16.48 5.00
N ARG A 275 16.33 16.23 4.05
CA ARG A 275 16.57 15.36 2.90
C ARG A 275 17.53 16.04 1.92
N VAL A 276 18.78 15.56 1.84
CA VAL A 276 19.68 15.88 0.72
C VAL A 276 19.29 14.98 -0.46
N LEU A 277 18.95 15.56 -1.60
CA LEU A 277 18.59 14.80 -2.81
C LEU A 277 19.89 14.34 -3.52
N PRO A 278 19.98 13.07 -3.95
CA PRO A 278 21.18 12.55 -4.62
C PRO A 278 21.36 13.17 -6.02
N THR A 279 22.59 13.55 -6.37
CA THR A 279 22.95 14.08 -7.70
C THR A 279 23.72 13.03 -8.48
N GLN A 280 23.08 12.40 -9.46
CA GLN A 280 23.71 11.37 -10.29
C GLN A 280 24.50 12.01 -11.44
N GLU A 281 25.81 12.06 -11.34
CA GLU A 281 26.69 12.46 -12.45
C GLU A 281 26.83 11.30 -13.45
N LEU A 282 26.44 11.54 -14.71
CA LEU A 282 26.47 10.56 -15.78
C LEU A 282 27.40 11.02 -16.91
N HIS A 283 28.13 10.08 -17.51
CA HIS A 283 28.98 10.37 -18.67
C HIS A 283 28.11 10.78 -19.88
N PRO A 284 28.48 11.84 -20.65
CA PRO A 284 27.63 12.44 -21.69
C PRO A 284 27.18 11.45 -22.78
N ASP A 285 28.04 10.49 -23.14
CA ASP A 285 27.75 9.52 -24.20
C ASP A 285 26.86 8.34 -23.76
N VAL A 286 26.65 8.14 -22.46
CA VAL A 286 25.98 6.94 -21.93
C VAL A 286 24.49 6.98 -22.18
N ILE A 287 23.87 8.15 -22.02
CA ILE A 287 22.42 8.31 -22.28
C ILE A 287 22.09 8.09 -23.76
N PRO A 288 22.73 8.77 -24.73
CA PRO A 288 22.52 8.50 -26.16
C PRO A 288 22.76 7.03 -26.52
N PHE A 289 23.77 6.40 -25.91
CA PHE A 289 24.09 5.01 -26.15
C PHE A 289 22.98 4.06 -25.65
N LEU A 290 22.54 4.20 -24.41
CA LEU A 290 21.42 3.39 -23.88
C LEU A 290 20.12 3.67 -24.61
N PHE A 291 19.89 4.91 -25.05
CA PHE A 291 18.73 5.27 -25.85
C PHE A 291 18.70 4.56 -27.21
N LYS A 292 19.86 4.44 -27.87
CA LYS A 292 20.01 3.66 -29.11
C LYS A 292 19.67 2.18 -28.88
N LEU A 293 20.20 1.57 -27.81
CA LEU A 293 19.91 0.16 -27.47
C LEU A 293 18.47 -0.06 -27.02
N ALA A 294 17.83 0.93 -26.40
CA ALA A 294 16.40 0.89 -26.10
C ALA A 294 15.53 0.86 -27.37
N SER A 295 16.13 1.14 -28.54
CA SER A 295 15.50 1.12 -29.87
C SER A 295 15.91 -0.10 -30.72
N ASP A 296 16.56 -1.10 -30.12
CA ASP A 296 17.01 -2.32 -30.80
C ASP A 296 15.85 -3.14 -31.39
N SER A 297 16.13 -3.91 -32.44
CA SER A 297 15.14 -4.82 -33.05
C SER A 297 14.77 -5.99 -32.13
N ASP A 298 15.70 -6.44 -31.28
CA ASP A 298 15.48 -7.52 -30.32
C ASP A 298 14.83 -7.00 -29.02
N HIS A 299 13.77 -7.68 -28.60
CA HIS A 299 13.00 -7.32 -27.42
C HIS A 299 13.83 -7.36 -26.13
N ASN A 300 14.68 -8.38 -25.93
CA ASN A 300 15.46 -8.53 -24.71
C ASN A 300 16.53 -7.44 -24.57
N VAL A 301 17.05 -6.96 -25.70
CA VAL A 301 18.01 -5.84 -25.74
C VAL A 301 17.30 -4.55 -25.31
N ARG A 302 16.12 -4.25 -25.88
CA ARG A 302 15.31 -3.09 -25.49
C ARG A 302 14.96 -3.11 -24.00
N ALA A 303 14.47 -4.26 -23.53
CA ALA A 303 14.11 -4.49 -22.14
C ALA A 303 15.26 -4.25 -21.16
N GLN A 304 16.46 -4.76 -21.49
CA GLN A 304 17.65 -4.60 -20.65
C GLN A 304 18.11 -3.14 -20.61
N ALA A 305 18.16 -2.45 -21.76
CA ALA A 305 18.59 -1.06 -21.86
C ALA A 305 17.61 -0.10 -21.16
N ALA A 306 16.30 -0.35 -21.29
CA ALA A 306 15.26 0.46 -20.66
C ALA A 306 15.16 0.20 -19.16
N GLY A 307 14.90 -1.05 -18.75
CA GLY A 307 14.57 -1.39 -17.37
C GLY A 307 15.77 -1.39 -16.42
N SER A 308 16.98 -1.66 -16.90
CA SER A 308 18.18 -1.66 -16.06
C SER A 308 19.12 -0.49 -16.33
N GLY A 309 18.84 0.34 -17.35
CA GLY A 309 19.62 1.53 -17.71
C GLY A 309 18.80 2.80 -17.55
N LEU A 310 18.02 3.15 -18.57
CA LEU A 310 17.28 4.43 -18.62
C LEU A 310 16.31 4.64 -17.43
N ALA A 311 15.69 3.57 -16.92
CA ALA A 311 14.81 3.63 -15.76
C ALA A 311 15.54 4.08 -14.47
N LEU A 312 16.84 3.83 -14.35
CA LEU A 312 17.66 4.17 -13.18
C LEU A 312 18.29 5.58 -13.23
N VAL A 313 18.07 6.32 -14.31
CA VAL A 313 18.52 7.71 -14.45
C VAL A 313 17.63 8.59 -13.58
N LEU A 314 18.17 9.35 -12.63
CA LEU A 314 17.31 10.15 -11.72
C LEU A 314 16.65 11.34 -12.41
N ASP A 315 17.42 12.12 -13.18
CA ASP A 315 16.92 13.28 -13.93
C ASP A 315 16.68 12.92 -15.41
N LYS A 316 15.55 12.28 -15.69
CA LYS A 316 15.18 11.79 -17.02
C LYS A 316 14.60 12.92 -17.87
N ASP A 317 15.18 13.18 -19.03
CA ASP A 317 14.62 14.12 -20.00
C ASP A 317 13.39 13.54 -20.72
N ALA A 318 12.71 14.39 -21.50
CA ALA A 318 11.48 14.03 -22.19
C ALA A 318 11.65 12.86 -23.20
N PRO A 319 12.71 12.81 -24.03
CA PRO A 319 13.00 11.65 -24.87
C PRO A 319 13.06 10.33 -24.09
N ILE A 320 13.83 10.27 -22.99
CA ILE A 320 13.95 9.07 -22.15
C ILE A 320 12.58 8.62 -21.65
N ILE A 321 11.81 9.55 -21.09
CA ILE A 321 10.48 9.27 -20.53
C ILE A 321 9.54 8.71 -21.60
N ARG A 322 9.48 9.32 -22.79
CA ARG A 322 8.64 8.81 -23.89
C ARG A 322 9.02 7.38 -24.26
N ARG A 323 10.32 7.10 -24.36
CA ARG A 323 10.79 5.76 -24.70
C ARG A 323 10.43 4.72 -23.66
N LEU A 324 10.54 5.07 -22.38
CA LEU A 324 10.12 4.21 -21.27
C LEU A 324 8.62 3.92 -21.31
N ILE A 325 7.79 4.94 -21.58
CA ILE A 325 6.34 4.80 -21.72
C ILE A 325 6.00 3.88 -22.89
N GLU A 326 6.58 4.12 -24.08
CA GLU A 326 6.37 3.27 -25.26
C GLU A 326 6.65 1.79 -24.95
N LEU A 327 7.76 1.49 -24.27
CA LEU A 327 8.12 0.13 -23.91
C LEU A 327 7.22 -0.47 -22.83
N ALA A 328 6.78 0.33 -21.86
CA ALA A 328 5.83 -0.12 -20.83
C ALA A 328 4.44 -0.45 -21.40
N LEU A 329 4.03 0.22 -22.49
CA LEU A 329 2.78 -0.05 -23.20
C LEU A 329 2.91 -1.24 -24.18
N ALA A 330 4.09 -1.42 -24.79
CA ALA A 330 4.31 -2.46 -25.79
C ALA A 330 4.60 -3.86 -25.21
N ASP A 331 5.04 -3.96 -23.95
CA ASP A 331 5.55 -5.20 -23.37
C ASP A 331 4.85 -5.59 -22.06
N TRP A 332 4.09 -6.69 -22.12
CA TRP A 332 3.32 -7.25 -21.00
C TRP A 332 4.11 -8.24 -20.14
N GLN A 333 5.39 -8.50 -20.46
CA GLN A 333 6.24 -9.34 -19.62
C GLN A 333 6.64 -8.55 -18.35
N SER A 334 6.02 -8.93 -17.24
CA SER A 334 6.01 -8.29 -15.92
C SER A 334 7.33 -7.83 -15.29
N GLY A 335 8.48 -8.33 -15.73
CA GLY A 335 9.77 -7.95 -15.16
C GLY A 335 10.24 -6.57 -15.61
N VAL A 336 9.92 -6.16 -16.84
CA VAL A 336 10.43 -4.91 -17.45
C VAL A 336 9.52 -3.75 -17.11
N ARG A 337 8.20 -3.92 -17.29
CA ARG A 337 7.19 -2.91 -16.96
C ARG A 337 7.30 -2.46 -15.49
N SER A 338 7.47 -3.40 -14.56
CA SER A 338 7.64 -3.09 -13.13
C SER A 338 8.91 -2.27 -12.86
N LYS A 339 10.02 -2.57 -13.54
CA LYS A 339 11.26 -1.79 -13.43
C LYS A 339 11.13 -0.40 -14.02
N ILE A 340 10.41 -0.26 -15.13
CA ILE A 340 10.12 1.04 -15.75
C ILE A 340 9.24 1.87 -14.82
N ILE A 341 8.15 1.30 -14.29
CA ILE A 341 7.26 1.96 -13.32
C ILE A 341 8.06 2.40 -12.08
N SER A 342 8.84 1.48 -11.49
CA SER A 342 9.70 1.81 -10.35
C SER A 342 10.67 2.94 -10.69
N GLY A 343 11.29 2.90 -11.88
CA GLY A 343 12.21 3.93 -12.33
C GLY A 343 11.56 5.30 -12.52
N LEU A 344 10.35 5.35 -13.09
CA LEU A 344 9.56 6.58 -13.21
C LEU A 344 9.19 7.13 -11.81
N ARG A 345 8.86 6.26 -10.86
CA ARG A 345 8.62 6.61 -9.44
C ARG A 345 9.86 7.11 -8.70
N THR A 346 11.04 6.59 -9.03
CA THR A 346 12.32 6.99 -8.42
C THR A 346 13.05 8.02 -9.28
N SER A 347 12.41 9.17 -9.51
CA SER A 347 12.96 10.27 -10.32
C SER A 347 13.11 11.55 -9.50
N THR A 348 13.85 12.55 -10.01
CA THR A 348 13.82 13.91 -9.46
C THR A 348 12.42 14.52 -9.60
N ASP A 349 12.09 15.52 -8.78
CA ASP A 349 10.80 16.22 -8.86
C ASP A 349 10.55 16.79 -10.27
N ALA A 350 11.59 17.30 -10.93
CA ALA A 350 11.50 17.83 -12.28
C ALA A 350 11.23 16.73 -13.34
N ALA A 351 11.84 15.56 -13.20
CA ALA A 351 11.59 14.42 -14.08
C ALA A 351 10.23 13.74 -13.79
N TRP A 352 9.78 13.76 -12.53
CA TRP A 352 8.44 13.32 -12.11
C TRP A 352 7.35 14.18 -12.76
N GLN A 353 7.48 15.52 -12.68
CA GLN A 353 6.57 16.46 -13.35
C GLN A 353 6.56 16.28 -14.87
N ARG A 354 7.74 16.11 -15.50
CA ARG A 354 7.85 15.79 -16.94
C ARG A 354 7.13 14.48 -17.29
N THR A 355 7.26 13.46 -16.45
CA THR A 355 6.60 12.16 -16.65
C THR A 355 5.09 12.31 -16.66
N GLU A 356 4.57 13.08 -15.71
CA GLU A 356 3.14 13.39 -15.63
C GLU A 356 2.66 14.14 -16.87
N GLN A 357 3.37 15.19 -17.29
CA GLN A 357 3.04 15.96 -18.49
C GLN A 357 3.02 15.08 -19.75
N ILE A 358 3.99 14.19 -19.93
CA ILE A 358 4.11 13.33 -21.11
C ILE A 358 3.01 12.28 -21.15
N LEU A 359 2.71 11.61 -20.03
CA LEU A 359 1.62 10.62 -19.97
C LEU A 359 0.26 11.28 -20.21
N ARG A 360 0.04 12.49 -19.68
CA ARG A 360 -1.17 13.28 -19.96
C ARG A 360 -1.29 13.65 -21.44
N ALA A 361 -0.20 14.11 -22.05
CA ALA A 361 -0.17 14.46 -23.46
C ALA A 361 -0.42 13.23 -24.36
N ALA A 362 0.17 12.07 -24.02
CA ALA A 362 -0.05 10.81 -24.73
C ALA A 362 -1.51 10.34 -24.58
N TRP A 363 -2.08 10.42 -23.38
CA TRP A 363 -3.48 10.08 -23.12
C TRP A 363 -4.46 10.98 -23.88
N ALA A 364 -4.18 12.29 -23.95
CA ALA A 364 -4.98 13.24 -24.72
C ALA A 364 -4.88 13.02 -26.24
N ALA A 365 -3.76 12.53 -26.73
CA ALA A 365 -3.51 12.27 -28.15
C ALA A 365 -4.00 10.88 -28.63
N ALA A 366 -4.35 9.98 -27.71
CA ALA A 366 -4.77 8.61 -28.01
C ALA A 366 -6.07 8.59 -28.84
N ARG A 367 -6.06 7.82 -29.93
CA ARG A 367 -7.16 7.79 -30.92
C ARG A 367 -8.15 6.65 -30.69
N THR A 368 -7.72 5.61 -29.97
CA THR A 368 -8.54 4.44 -29.66
C THR A 368 -8.82 4.32 -28.16
N GLU A 369 -9.97 3.74 -27.81
CA GLU A 369 -10.32 3.49 -26.40
C GLU A 369 -9.40 2.44 -25.75
N SER A 370 -8.82 1.53 -26.55
CA SER A 370 -7.81 0.58 -26.09
C SER A 370 -6.51 1.29 -25.66
N GLU A 371 -6.02 2.25 -26.45
CA GLU A 371 -4.83 3.05 -26.11
C GLU A 371 -5.06 3.90 -24.86
N LYS A 372 -6.23 4.56 -24.76
CA LYS A 372 -6.59 5.36 -23.59
C LYS A 372 -6.65 4.53 -22.31
N THR A 373 -7.22 3.33 -22.38
CA THR A 373 -7.31 2.40 -21.25
C THR A 373 -5.92 1.99 -20.76
N GLU A 374 -5.02 1.70 -21.69
CA GLU A 374 -3.66 1.24 -21.35
C GLU A 374 -2.79 2.38 -20.80
N LEU A 375 -2.91 3.58 -21.37
CA LEU A 375 -2.27 4.79 -20.84
C LEU A 375 -2.80 5.17 -19.46
N LEU A 376 -4.10 4.99 -19.22
CA LEU A 376 -4.71 5.22 -17.90
C LEU A 376 -4.21 4.21 -16.86
N ARG A 377 -4.08 2.94 -17.25
CA ARG A 377 -3.50 1.90 -16.39
C ARG A 377 -2.06 2.23 -16.02
N LEU A 378 -1.23 2.57 -17.02
CA LEU A 378 0.15 2.97 -16.79
C LEU A 378 0.25 4.23 -15.91
N TYR A 379 -0.65 5.20 -16.09
CA TYR A 379 -0.71 6.39 -15.24
C TYR A 379 -0.96 6.01 -13.77
N LYS A 380 -1.95 5.16 -13.50
CA LYS A 380 -2.25 4.67 -12.14
C LYS A 380 -1.09 3.90 -11.54
N ASP A 381 -0.46 3.06 -12.36
CA ASP A 381 0.71 2.28 -11.94
C ASP A 381 1.89 3.19 -11.57
N VAL A 382 2.04 4.37 -12.20
CA VAL A 382 3.13 5.32 -11.86
C VAL A 382 2.77 6.24 -10.70
N PHE A 383 1.56 6.81 -10.69
CA PHE A 383 1.19 7.90 -9.76
C PHE A 383 0.33 7.46 -8.57
N GLU A 384 -0.18 6.22 -8.57
CA GLU A 384 -1.11 5.69 -7.55
C GLU A 384 -2.39 6.54 -7.40
N CYS A 385 -2.69 7.36 -8.41
CA CYS A 385 -3.86 8.23 -8.52
C CYS A 385 -4.34 8.29 -9.98
N GLU A 386 -5.53 8.84 -10.19
CA GLU A 386 -6.04 9.13 -11.54
C GLU A 386 -5.34 10.39 -12.12
N PRO A 387 -5.13 10.50 -13.44
CA PRO A 387 -4.60 11.70 -14.06
C PRO A 387 -5.50 12.90 -13.79
N PRO A 388 -4.99 13.98 -13.18
CA PRO A 388 -5.80 15.16 -12.94
C PRO A 388 -6.34 15.74 -14.26
N ALA A 389 -7.53 16.31 -14.20
CA ALA A 389 -8.20 16.90 -15.34
C ALA A 389 -7.49 18.18 -15.85
N GLY A 390 -6.67 18.08 -16.91
CA GLY A 390 -6.13 19.23 -17.67
C GLY A 390 -5.07 20.07 -16.94
N GLY A 391 -3.95 20.37 -17.61
CA GLY A 391 -2.78 21.00 -16.99
C GLY A 391 -2.74 22.53 -16.98
N GLN A 392 -2.04 23.10 -15.99
CA GLN A 392 -1.03 24.13 -16.15
C GLN A 392 -0.14 24.24 -14.90
N ASP A 393 1.10 24.63 -15.13
CA ASP A 393 2.29 24.33 -14.32
C ASP A 393 2.38 25.04 -12.97
N ALA A 394 2.86 24.28 -11.97
CA ALA A 394 3.25 24.74 -10.66
C ALA A 394 4.74 25.12 -10.65
N SER A 395 5.09 26.30 -11.18
CA SER A 395 6.45 26.85 -11.04
C SER A 395 6.45 28.38 -10.95
N SER A 396 5.81 28.92 -9.92
CA SER A 396 6.07 30.28 -9.42
C SER A 396 5.50 30.45 -8.00
N ARG A 397 6.12 29.81 -7.01
CA ARG A 397 5.92 30.17 -5.61
C ARG A 397 7.26 30.48 -4.96
N SER A 398 7.84 31.61 -5.35
CA SER A 398 8.69 32.39 -4.45
C SER A 398 7.91 33.62 -4.01
N SER A 399 7.74 33.75 -2.69
CA SER A 399 7.64 35.02 -1.97
C SER A 399 6.76 36.12 -2.58
N SER A 400 5.45 36.06 -2.31
CA SER A 400 4.62 37.26 -2.05
C SER A 400 3.27 36.87 -1.45
N GLU A 401 3.23 36.61 -0.13
CA GLU A 401 2.00 36.85 0.62
C GLU A 401 1.80 38.35 0.75
N ALA A 402 1.08 38.94 -0.21
CA ALA A 402 0.45 40.23 -0.05
C ALA A 402 -0.82 40.27 -0.91
N ALA A 403 -1.95 40.24 -0.20
CA ALA A 403 -3.31 40.70 -0.55
C ALA A 403 -3.67 40.85 -2.03
N THR A 404 -4.76 40.20 -2.45
CA THR A 404 -5.96 40.85 -3.05
C THR A 404 -7.01 39.80 -3.44
N GLY A 405 -8.28 40.05 -3.07
CA GLY A 405 -9.45 39.33 -3.60
C GLY A 405 -10.42 38.66 -2.62
N ALA A 406 -10.32 38.84 -1.30
CA ALA A 406 -11.26 38.19 -0.37
C ALA A 406 -12.65 38.85 -0.42
N GLU A 407 -13.67 38.11 -0.86
CA GLU A 407 -15.07 38.41 -0.52
C GLU A 407 -15.18 38.66 0.99
N SER A 408 -15.96 39.67 1.38
CA SER A 408 -16.18 39.96 2.80
C SER A 408 -16.77 38.72 3.49
N PRO A 409 -16.23 38.30 4.65
CA PRO A 409 -16.69 37.10 5.34
C PRO A 409 -18.19 37.17 5.63
N GLY A 410 -18.90 36.06 5.41
CA GLY A 410 -20.33 35.95 5.66
C GLY A 410 -20.70 36.11 7.15
N PRO A 411 -22.00 36.24 7.45
CA PRO A 411 -22.47 36.57 8.81
C PRO A 411 -22.13 35.48 9.84
N ILE A 412 -22.08 34.20 9.46
CA ILE A 412 -21.64 33.14 10.39
C ILE A 412 -20.14 33.24 10.60
N GLN A 413 -19.34 33.39 9.52
CA GLN A 413 -17.89 33.51 9.67
C GLN A 413 -17.50 34.72 10.53
N GLN A 414 -18.20 35.85 10.40
CA GLN A 414 -17.99 37.01 11.29
C GLN A 414 -18.26 36.67 12.76
N LYS A 415 -19.33 35.92 13.05
CA LYS A 415 -19.61 35.44 14.42
C LYS A 415 -18.53 34.48 14.93
N ILE A 416 -18.03 33.57 14.08
CA ILE A 416 -16.91 32.67 14.42
C ILE A 416 -15.65 33.47 14.75
N ASN A 417 -15.33 34.45 13.92
CA ASN A 417 -14.16 35.31 14.11
C ASN A 417 -14.24 36.09 15.43
N ALA A 418 -15.40 36.70 15.72
CA ALA A 418 -15.64 37.50 16.92
C ALA A 418 -15.80 36.67 18.20
N ALA A 419 -16.18 35.40 18.10
CA ALA A 419 -16.40 34.53 19.24
C ALA A 419 -15.08 34.21 19.98
N ALA A 420 -15.15 34.24 21.31
CA ALA A 420 -14.08 33.76 22.18
C ALA A 420 -13.91 32.23 22.03
N PRO A 421 -12.69 31.68 22.19
CA PRO A 421 -12.48 30.23 22.23
C PRO A 421 -13.40 29.54 23.25
N GLY A 422 -14.01 28.43 22.85
CA GLY A 422 -14.98 27.66 23.64
C GLY A 422 -16.42 28.18 23.56
N ALA A 423 -16.67 29.32 22.91
CA ALA A 423 -18.02 29.86 22.78
C ALA A 423 -18.95 28.93 21.98
N THR A 424 -20.24 29.07 22.25
CA THR A 424 -21.30 28.40 21.48
C THR A 424 -21.99 29.42 20.58
N ILE A 425 -21.98 29.16 19.28
CA ILE A 425 -22.70 29.93 18.27
C ILE A 425 -23.91 29.14 17.84
N ARG A 426 -25.10 29.71 18.07
CA ARG A 426 -26.38 29.13 17.63
C ARG A 426 -26.86 29.82 16.37
N LEU A 427 -27.29 29.03 15.41
CA LEU A 427 -27.83 29.46 14.13
C LEU A 427 -29.33 29.23 14.11
N GLU A 428 -30.06 30.24 13.65
CA GLU A 428 -31.49 30.16 13.41
C GLU A 428 -31.79 29.24 12.20
N PRO A 429 -33.05 28.79 12.03
CA PRO A 429 -33.48 28.16 10.80
C PRO A 429 -33.20 29.05 9.58
N GLY A 430 -32.65 28.47 8.52
CA GLY A 430 -32.33 29.22 7.31
C GLY A 430 -31.31 28.54 6.40
N VAL A 431 -31.13 29.14 5.21
CA VAL A 431 -30.11 28.76 4.24
C VAL A 431 -29.03 29.84 4.20
N TYR A 432 -27.83 29.48 4.64
CA TYR A 432 -26.67 30.36 4.71
C TYR A 432 -25.73 30.03 3.55
N ARG A 433 -25.43 31.03 2.72
CA ARG A 433 -24.55 30.87 1.55
C ARG A 433 -23.17 31.43 1.84
N GLU A 434 -22.39 30.66 2.58
CA GLU A 434 -21.04 31.04 2.97
C GLU A 434 -20.16 29.81 3.22
N ARG A 435 -18.84 30.03 3.24
CA ARG A 435 -17.84 29.02 3.60
C ARG A 435 -17.35 29.30 5.01
N LEU A 436 -17.19 28.25 5.80
CA LEU A 436 -16.78 28.35 7.20
C LEU A 436 -15.38 27.78 7.43
N THR A 437 -14.58 28.51 8.21
CA THR A 437 -13.32 28.05 8.79
C THR A 437 -13.39 28.18 10.30
N ILE A 438 -13.16 27.08 11.02
CA ILE A 438 -13.04 27.04 12.47
C ILE A 438 -11.60 26.63 12.82
N ASP A 439 -10.88 27.53 13.49
CA ASP A 439 -9.47 27.41 13.85
C ASP A 439 -9.22 27.50 15.36
N LYS A 440 -10.29 27.55 16.15
CA LYS A 440 -10.29 27.62 17.61
C LYS A 440 -11.35 26.69 18.20
N PRO A 441 -11.21 26.27 19.48
CA PRO A 441 -12.28 25.55 20.18
C PRO A 441 -13.60 26.32 20.05
N LEU A 442 -14.67 25.65 19.64
CA LEU A 442 -15.95 26.30 19.36
C LEU A 442 -17.07 25.25 19.27
N THR A 443 -18.27 25.59 19.73
CA THR A 443 -19.49 24.86 19.38
C THR A 443 -20.29 25.64 18.34
N LEU A 444 -20.55 25.04 17.17
CA LEU A 444 -21.46 25.56 16.15
C LEU A 444 -22.71 24.68 16.11
N GLU A 445 -23.86 25.28 16.41
CA GLU A 445 -25.14 24.60 16.60
C GLU A 445 -26.20 25.19 15.68
N GLY A 446 -26.81 24.36 14.83
CA GLY A 446 -27.99 24.72 14.06
C GLY A 446 -29.30 24.39 14.79
N ALA A 447 -30.41 24.94 14.30
CA ALA A 447 -31.75 24.66 14.83
C ALA A 447 -32.28 23.25 14.48
N GLY A 448 -31.49 22.44 13.77
CA GLY A 448 -31.81 21.12 13.24
C GLY A 448 -31.24 20.97 11.82
N TRP A 449 -30.75 19.77 11.48
CA TRP A 449 -30.15 19.51 10.17
C TRP A 449 -31.15 19.75 9.02
N ASP A 450 -32.44 19.58 9.27
CA ASP A 450 -33.55 19.79 8.33
C ASP A 450 -33.95 21.27 8.22
N LYS A 451 -33.46 22.13 9.11
CA LYS A 451 -33.86 23.54 9.24
C LYS A 451 -32.72 24.52 8.96
N THR A 452 -31.48 24.12 9.20
CA THR A 452 -30.31 25.00 9.08
C THR A 452 -29.34 24.41 8.05
N THR A 453 -29.25 25.04 6.88
CA THR A 453 -28.39 24.61 5.78
C THR A 453 -27.27 25.63 5.53
N ILE A 454 -26.04 25.15 5.42
CA ILE A 454 -24.89 25.90 4.92
C ILE A 454 -24.57 25.37 3.52
N LEU A 455 -24.68 26.23 2.52
CA LEU A 455 -24.70 25.87 1.12
C LEU A 455 -23.70 26.68 0.32
N VAL A 456 -22.87 25.99 -0.48
CA VAL A 456 -21.99 26.63 -1.47
C VAL A 456 -22.16 25.89 -2.79
N GLU A 457 -22.72 26.56 -3.79
CA GLU A 457 -22.83 25.97 -5.13
C GLU A 457 -21.45 25.81 -5.75
N ASN A 458 -21.15 24.60 -6.20
CA ASN A 458 -19.88 24.28 -6.80
C ASN A 458 -20.02 24.35 -8.32
N ARG A 459 -19.53 25.45 -8.90
CA ARG A 459 -19.67 25.78 -10.33
C ARG A 459 -18.48 25.34 -11.20
N VAL A 460 -17.68 24.40 -10.70
CA VAL A 460 -16.42 24.00 -11.35
C VAL A 460 -16.67 23.49 -12.77
N VAL A 461 -17.73 22.69 -12.96
CA VAL A 461 -18.08 22.15 -14.29
C VAL A 461 -18.56 23.27 -15.22
N GLU A 462 -19.42 24.16 -14.76
CA GLU A 462 -19.92 25.30 -15.53
C GLU A 462 -18.77 26.23 -15.96
N LEU A 463 -17.80 26.49 -15.08
CA LEU A 463 -16.62 27.30 -15.38
C LEU A 463 -15.71 26.63 -16.41
N VAL A 464 -15.50 25.31 -16.30
CA VAL A 464 -14.74 24.53 -17.29
C VAL A 464 -15.46 24.52 -18.64
N ASP A 465 -16.79 24.37 -18.67
CA ASP A 465 -17.60 24.41 -19.90
C ASP A 465 -17.62 25.81 -20.54
N GLU A 466 -17.68 26.87 -19.73
CA GLU A 466 -17.51 28.26 -20.18
C GLU A 466 -16.15 28.48 -20.85
N LEU A 467 -15.07 28.02 -20.21
CA LEU A 467 -13.70 28.07 -20.73
C LEU A 467 -13.53 27.32 -22.06
N LYS A 468 -14.22 26.18 -22.22
CA LYS A 468 -14.19 25.40 -23.47
C LYS A 468 -14.96 26.06 -24.61
N ARG A 469 -16.07 26.74 -24.29
CA ARG A 469 -17.03 27.26 -25.28
C ARG A 469 -16.70 28.68 -25.75
N LYS A 470 -16.15 29.52 -24.89
CA LYS A 470 -15.60 30.83 -25.26
C LYS A 470 -14.08 30.69 -25.25
N ALA A 471 -13.46 30.56 -26.42
CA ALA A 471 -12.03 30.81 -26.52
C ALA A 471 -11.80 32.23 -25.97
N PRO A 472 -11.00 32.40 -24.89
CA PRO A 472 -10.87 33.71 -24.25
C PRO A 472 -10.40 34.72 -25.30
N SER A 473 -11.14 35.82 -25.40
CA SER A 473 -10.92 36.84 -26.43
C SER A 473 -9.64 37.65 -26.18
N SER A 474 -9.06 37.54 -24.98
CA SER A 474 -7.76 38.11 -24.61
C SER A 474 -7.04 37.27 -23.54
N PRO A 475 -5.70 37.41 -23.42
CA PRO A 475 -4.93 36.83 -22.31
C PRO A 475 -5.42 37.26 -20.93
N GLU A 476 -5.97 38.48 -20.81
CA GLU A 476 -6.52 39.02 -19.55
C GLU A 476 -7.82 38.31 -19.15
N GLU A 477 -8.69 37.99 -20.12
CA GLU A 477 -9.91 37.21 -19.89
C GLU A 477 -9.56 35.78 -19.44
N LEU A 478 -8.55 35.16 -20.07
CA LEU A 478 -8.04 33.85 -19.67
C LEU A 478 -7.43 33.86 -18.26
N ALA A 479 -6.67 34.90 -17.91
CA ALA A 479 -6.11 35.08 -16.57
C ALA A 479 -7.21 35.24 -15.51
N ARG A 480 -8.23 36.06 -15.77
CA ARG A 480 -9.40 36.23 -14.88
C ARG A 480 -10.18 34.94 -14.70
N LEU A 481 -10.41 34.17 -15.77
CA LEU A 481 -11.13 32.89 -15.68
C LEU A 481 -10.30 31.82 -14.95
N ARG A 482 -8.98 31.75 -15.17
CA ARG A 482 -8.09 30.87 -14.40
C ARG A 482 -8.03 31.24 -12.92
N GLN A 483 -7.99 32.54 -12.62
CA GLN A 483 -8.02 33.02 -11.25
C GLN A 483 -9.33 32.63 -10.56
N ARG A 484 -10.48 32.87 -11.19
CA ARG A 484 -11.80 32.42 -10.66
C ARG A 484 -11.86 30.92 -10.47
N LEU A 485 -11.33 30.14 -11.42
CA LEU A 485 -11.24 28.68 -11.29
C LEU A 485 -10.37 28.30 -10.09
N THR A 486 -9.27 29.00 -9.82
CA THR A 486 -8.38 28.75 -8.67
C THR A 486 -9.00 29.17 -7.33
N GLU A 487 -9.84 30.22 -7.32
CA GLU A 487 -10.51 30.73 -6.12
C GLU A 487 -11.75 29.90 -5.72
N ASP A 488 -12.48 29.33 -6.69
CA ASP A 488 -13.71 28.55 -6.46
C ASP A 488 -13.51 27.02 -6.42
N VAL A 489 -12.52 26.47 -7.12
CA VAL A 489 -12.26 25.02 -7.11
C VAL A 489 -11.56 24.63 -5.81
N GLY A 490 -12.11 23.63 -5.10
CA GLY A 490 -11.37 22.92 -4.04
C GLY A 490 -11.55 23.44 -2.63
N ARG A 491 -12.30 24.52 -2.40
CA ARG A 491 -12.57 25.03 -1.04
C ARG A 491 -13.79 24.33 -0.42
N PRO A 492 -13.64 23.68 0.74
CA PRO A 492 -14.75 23.06 1.45
C PRO A 492 -15.79 24.09 1.93
N VAL A 493 -17.03 23.62 2.12
CA VAL A 493 -18.09 24.39 2.80
C VAL A 493 -17.71 24.61 4.26
N LEU A 494 -17.16 23.58 4.91
CA LEU A 494 -16.64 23.66 6.27
C LEU A 494 -15.19 23.15 6.30
N THR A 495 -14.29 23.97 6.84
CA THR A 495 -12.93 23.58 7.20
C THR A 495 -12.74 23.72 8.71
N ILE A 496 -12.30 22.65 9.38
CA ILE A 496 -11.84 22.70 10.77
C ILE A 496 -10.36 22.37 10.76
N ALA A 497 -9.52 23.31 11.17
CA ALA A 497 -8.09 23.11 11.18
C ALA A 497 -7.35 23.81 12.31
N GLY A 498 -6.38 23.13 12.93
CA GLY A 498 -5.56 23.70 14.00
C GLY A 498 -6.29 23.89 15.33
N ALA A 499 -7.45 23.24 15.52
CA ALA A 499 -8.33 23.43 16.66
C ALA A 499 -8.64 22.12 17.39
N ARG A 500 -8.75 22.15 18.71
CA ARG A 500 -9.23 21.02 19.52
C ARG A 500 -10.53 21.38 20.23
N GLY A 501 -11.36 20.39 20.54
CA GLY A 501 -12.64 20.61 21.21
C GLY A 501 -13.67 21.34 20.34
N VAL A 502 -13.64 21.13 19.03
CA VAL A 502 -14.64 21.70 18.11
C VAL A 502 -15.87 20.79 18.07
N THR A 503 -17.06 21.34 18.29
CA THR A 503 -18.33 20.60 18.14
C THR A 503 -19.19 21.27 17.08
N VAL A 504 -19.70 20.48 16.14
CA VAL A 504 -20.62 20.92 15.09
C VAL A 504 -21.86 20.03 15.17
N ARG A 505 -23.04 20.62 15.37
CA ARG A 505 -24.27 19.83 15.50
C ARG A 505 -25.51 20.45 14.89
N GLY A 506 -26.43 19.61 14.43
CA GLY A 506 -27.74 20.05 13.95
C GLY A 506 -27.68 20.86 12.65
N LEU A 507 -26.76 20.53 11.74
CA LEU A 507 -26.49 21.32 10.53
C LEU A 507 -26.49 20.46 9.27
N LYS A 508 -27.02 21.00 8.17
CA LYS A 508 -26.83 20.46 6.83
C LYS A 508 -25.75 21.24 6.09
N PHE A 509 -24.71 20.56 5.64
CA PHE A 509 -23.70 21.10 4.73
C PHE A 509 -23.97 20.58 3.33
N SER A 510 -24.02 21.48 2.34
CA SER A 510 -24.27 21.09 0.96
C SER A 510 -23.40 21.85 -0.03
N GLY A 511 -22.84 21.11 -0.99
CA GLY A 511 -21.93 21.64 -1.99
C GLY A 511 -22.40 21.35 -3.42
N PRO A 512 -23.67 21.61 -3.80
CA PRO A 512 -24.26 21.02 -4.99
C PRO A 512 -23.48 21.41 -6.24
N GLY A 513 -23.21 20.42 -7.10
CA GLY A 513 -22.47 20.60 -8.34
C GLY A 513 -22.56 19.37 -9.23
N ARG A 514 -22.25 19.54 -10.51
CA ARG A 514 -22.23 18.44 -11.48
C ARG A 514 -20.95 17.61 -11.34
N ARG A 515 -21.02 16.32 -11.69
CA ARG A 515 -19.82 15.51 -11.93
C ARG A 515 -19.17 15.90 -13.24
N ILE A 516 -17.88 15.62 -13.37
CA ILE A 516 -17.22 15.55 -14.68
C ILE A 516 -17.11 14.07 -15.03
N GLU A 517 -17.74 13.66 -16.13
CA GLU A 517 -17.74 12.25 -16.54
C GLU A 517 -16.30 11.77 -16.79
N GLY A 518 -15.94 10.63 -16.20
CA GLY A 518 -14.59 10.06 -16.31
C GLY A 518 -13.51 10.78 -15.50
N GLN A 519 -13.84 11.78 -14.68
CA GLN A 519 -12.87 12.51 -13.85
C GLN A 519 -13.33 12.57 -12.39
N SER A 520 -12.42 12.33 -11.46
CA SER A 520 -12.66 12.60 -10.03
C SER A 520 -12.31 14.05 -9.74
N LEU A 521 -13.22 14.77 -9.08
CA LEU A 521 -12.94 16.12 -8.60
C LEU A 521 -12.35 16.06 -7.19
N GLU A 522 -11.17 16.66 -7.00
CA GLU A 522 -10.50 16.79 -5.69
C GLU A 522 -11.12 17.91 -4.85
N VAL A 523 -12.42 17.82 -4.61
CA VAL A 523 -13.17 18.74 -3.75
C VAL A 523 -13.85 17.94 -2.65
N THR A 524 -14.03 18.54 -1.47
CA THR A 524 -14.75 17.91 -0.35
C THR A 524 -15.71 18.93 0.25
N ILE A 525 -16.86 18.50 0.76
CA ILE A 525 -17.82 19.41 1.41
C ILE A 525 -17.28 19.83 2.78
N VAL A 526 -16.77 18.87 3.56
CA VAL A 526 -16.18 19.08 4.88
C VAL A 526 -14.74 18.59 4.89
N ARG A 527 -13.84 19.40 5.44
CA ARG A 527 -12.43 19.03 5.70
C ARG A 527 -12.09 19.20 7.17
N LEU A 528 -11.55 18.14 7.77
CA LEU A 528 -11.00 18.09 9.11
C LEU A 528 -9.49 17.82 8.99
N GLY A 529 -8.65 18.75 9.45
CA GLY A 529 -7.19 18.62 9.35
C GLY A 529 -6.47 19.19 10.56
N ARG A 530 -5.58 18.44 11.20
CA ARG A 530 -4.89 18.85 12.45
C ARG A 530 -5.87 19.34 13.51
N CYS A 531 -6.91 18.57 13.79
CA CYS A 531 -7.96 18.97 14.72
C CYS A 531 -8.51 17.83 15.59
N GLU A 532 -9.20 18.19 16.65
CA GLU A 532 -10.08 17.30 17.42
C GLU A 532 -11.51 17.83 17.30
N ALA A 533 -12.36 17.10 16.57
CA ALA A 533 -13.68 17.59 16.17
C ALA A 533 -14.79 16.54 16.32
N ARG A 534 -15.96 16.99 16.74
CA ARG A 534 -17.17 16.18 16.84
C ARG A 534 -18.26 16.73 15.93
N LEU A 535 -18.76 15.92 15.03
CA LEU A 535 -19.93 16.18 14.20
C LEU A 535 -21.07 15.30 14.69
N SER A 536 -22.19 15.89 15.09
CA SER A 536 -23.36 15.11 15.52
C SER A 536 -24.68 15.64 14.99
N ASP A 537 -25.59 14.75 14.60
CA ASP A 537 -26.92 15.16 14.10
C ASP A 537 -26.79 16.10 12.88
N CYS A 538 -25.82 15.82 12.00
CA CYS A 538 -25.48 16.61 10.83
C CYS A 538 -25.75 15.86 9.53
N ALA A 539 -26.07 16.59 8.46
CA ALA A 539 -26.18 16.06 7.11
C ALA A 539 -25.11 16.68 6.20
N VAL A 540 -24.36 15.86 5.46
CA VAL A 540 -23.38 16.30 4.46
C VAL A 540 -23.82 15.73 3.11
N VAL A 541 -24.35 16.58 2.23
CA VAL A 541 -25.01 16.11 1.02
C VAL A 541 -24.68 16.90 -0.24
N ALA A 542 -24.79 16.24 -1.40
CA ALA A 542 -24.70 16.86 -2.71
C ALA A 542 -23.33 17.51 -2.96
N GLY A 543 -22.32 16.70 -3.27
CA GLY A 543 -20.96 17.18 -3.53
C GLY A 543 -20.42 16.65 -4.87
N PRO A 544 -19.82 17.50 -5.73
CA PRO A 544 -19.20 17.03 -6.98
C PRO A 544 -17.90 16.25 -6.76
N GLY A 545 -17.38 16.21 -5.53
CA GLY A 545 -16.29 15.34 -5.08
C GLY A 545 -16.68 14.56 -3.82
N GLY A 546 -15.82 14.53 -2.80
CA GLY A 546 -16.05 13.83 -1.54
C GLY A 546 -16.99 14.55 -0.55
N GLY A 547 -17.50 13.80 0.43
CA GLY A 547 -18.33 14.35 1.52
C GLY A 547 -17.49 14.92 2.66
N ILE A 548 -16.84 14.06 3.43
CA ILE A 548 -16.02 14.41 4.59
C ILE A 548 -14.61 13.86 4.39
N LEU A 549 -13.60 14.73 4.50
CA LEU A 549 -12.19 14.35 4.51
C LEU A 549 -11.58 14.57 5.89
N ILE A 550 -11.06 13.50 6.49
CA ILE A 550 -10.28 13.50 7.73
C ILE A 550 -8.82 13.24 7.36
N ALA A 551 -7.97 14.24 7.55
CA ALA A 551 -6.57 14.20 7.13
C ALA A 551 -5.66 14.89 8.15
N ASP A 552 -4.35 14.86 7.88
CA ASP A 552 -3.34 15.67 8.58
C ASP A 552 -3.41 15.54 10.12
N GLN A 553 -3.33 14.33 10.69
CA GLN A 553 -3.39 14.10 12.15
C GLN A 553 -4.70 14.55 12.82
N ALA A 554 -5.82 14.49 12.11
CA ALA A 554 -7.12 14.77 12.71
C ALA A 554 -7.63 13.59 13.55
N ASN A 555 -8.31 13.91 14.66
CA ASN A 555 -9.12 13.00 15.46
C ASN A 555 -10.58 13.46 15.37
N ALA A 556 -11.45 12.63 14.80
CA ALA A 556 -12.83 13.01 14.53
C ALA A 556 -13.85 12.01 15.11
N ALA A 557 -14.93 12.52 15.70
CA ALA A 557 -16.12 11.75 16.05
C ALA A 557 -17.29 12.17 15.15
N ILE A 558 -17.87 11.24 14.41
CA ILE A 558 -19.03 11.44 13.54
C ILE A 558 -20.17 10.57 14.08
N GLU A 559 -21.22 11.19 14.60
CA GLU A 559 -22.27 10.46 15.31
C GLU A 559 -23.66 10.87 14.86
N ARG A 560 -24.53 9.91 14.52
CA ARG A 560 -25.88 10.21 14.01
C ARG A 560 -25.80 11.25 12.90
N CYS A 561 -25.04 10.94 11.85
CA CYS A 561 -24.90 11.83 10.70
C CYS A 561 -25.39 11.15 9.42
N LEU A 562 -25.81 11.95 8.45
CA LEU A 562 -26.04 11.53 7.07
C LEU A 562 -24.89 12.03 6.20
N VAL A 563 -24.28 11.13 5.41
CA VAL A 563 -23.39 11.49 4.31
C VAL A 563 -23.95 10.88 3.04
N ALA A 564 -24.44 11.71 2.11
CA ALA A 564 -25.16 11.19 0.96
C ALA A 564 -25.03 12.01 -0.33
N ALA A 565 -25.30 11.36 -1.46
CA ALA A 565 -25.32 11.98 -2.78
C ALA A 565 -24.04 12.73 -3.14
N VAL A 566 -22.89 12.08 -2.96
CA VAL A 566 -21.59 12.64 -3.34
C VAL A 566 -21.01 11.89 -4.54
N TRP A 567 -20.38 12.61 -5.46
CA TRP A 567 -19.79 12.06 -6.69
C TRP A 567 -18.37 11.48 -6.49
N GLY A 568 -17.81 11.60 -5.28
CA GLY A 568 -16.59 10.94 -4.84
C GLY A 568 -16.85 9.92 -3.72
N THR A 569 -15.98 9.91 -2.72
CA THR A 569 -16.12 9.11 -1.49
C THR A 569 -16.97 9.84 -0.45
N GLY A 570 -17.85 9.13 0.24
CA GLY A 570 -18.62 9.68 1.37
C GLY A 570 -17.71 10.22 2.47
N VAL A 571 -16.97 9.32 3.13
CA VAL A 571 -15.99 9.67 4.19
C VAL A 571 -14.63 9.10 3.84
N THR A 572 -13.61 9.97 3.77
CA THR A 572 -12.22 9.57 3.54
C THR A 572 -11.38 9.85 4.78
N VAL A 573 -10.64 8.84 5.25
CA VAL A 573 -9.66 8.93 6.33
C VAL A 573 -8.28 8.72 5.73
N GLY A 574 -7.48 9.79 5.62
CA GLY A 574 -6.13 9.69 5.06
C GLY A 574 -5.57 10.99 4.50
N GLY A 575 -4.24 11.09 4.47
CA GLY A 575 -3.45 12.21 3.95
C GLY A 575 -2.02 11.79 3.63
N ARG A 576 -1.23 12.68 2.99
CA ARG A 576 0.05 12.36 2.35
C ARG A 576 1.10 11.70 3.25
N GLN A 577 1.14 11.94 4.57
CA GLN A 577 2.24 11.48 5.43
C GLN A 577 1.91 11.15 6.91
N ASP A 578 0.70 11.45 7.43
CA ASP A 578 0.39 11.32 8.86
C ASP A 578 -0.91 10.53 9.17
N ALA A 579 -0.86 9.71 10.22
CA ALA A 579 -1.99 8.92 10.71
C ALA A 579 -3.12 9.81 11.26
N SER A 580 -4.35 9.57 10.83
CA SER A 580 -5.57 10.19 11.37
C SER A 580 -6.47 9.13 12.00
N GLU A 581 -7.32 9.56 12.93
CA GLU A 581 -8.26 8.68 13.65
C GLU A 581 -9.70 9.18 13.47
N VAL A 582 -10.62 8.24 13.26
CA VAL A 582 -12.05 8.55 13.26
C VAL A 582 -12.87 7.49 14.00
N ARG A 583 -13.90 7.94 14.71
CA ARG A 583 -15.00 7.11 15.18
C ARG A 583 -16.30 7.55 14.49
N ILE A 584 -16.93 6.65 13.75
CA ILE A 584 -18.20 6.85 13.06
C ILE A 584 -19.24 5.94 13.71
N THR A 585 -20.29 6.53 14.29
CA THR A 585 -21.34 5.78 14.99
C THR A 585 -22.75 6.17 14.56
N ASP A 586 -23.66 5.20 14.52
CA ASP A 586 -25.10 5.42 14.36
C ASP A 586 -25.46 6.29 13.13
N SER A 587 -24.65 6.18 12.07
CA SER A 587 -24.68 7.09 10.91
C SER A 587 -25.08 6.37 9.62
N ASP A 588 -25.65 7.13 8.68
CA ASP A 588 -26.05 6.65 7.36
C ASP A 588 -25.12 7.25 6.30
N ILE A 589 -24.37 6.40 5.61
CA ILE A 589 -23.46 6.78 4.51
C ILE A 589 -23.98 6.10 3.25
N ARG A 590 -24.54 6.87 2.32
CA ARG A 590 -25.23 6.27 1.18
C ARG A 590 -25.12 7.01 -0.14
N ASN A 591 -25.36 6.32 -1.24
CA ASN A 591 -25.47 6.93 -2.57
C ASN A 591 -24.21 7.75 -2.95
N CYS A 592 -23.05 7.15 -2.71
CA CYS A 592 -21.73 7.71 -3.04
C CYS A 592 -21.21 7.08 -4.33
N HIS A 593 -20.71 7.86 -5.28
CA HIS A 593 -20.30 7.32 -6.58
C HIS A 593 -19.07 6.40 -6.51
N TYR A 594 -18.09 6.70 -5.66
CA TYR A 594 -16.95 5.80 -5.46
C TYR A 594 -17.21 4.83 -4.30
N ALA A 595 -16.74 5.18 -3.09
CA ALA A 595 -16.97 4.38 -1.91
C ALA A 595 -17.77 5.14 -0.85
N GLY A 596 -18.47 4.42 0.02
CA GLY A 596 -19.07 5.03 1.20
C GLY A 596 -17.99 5.56 2.14
N ILE A 597 -17.07 4.67 2.55
CA ILE A 597 -15.97 4.99 3.48
C ILE A 597 -14.64 4.46 2.93
N VAL A 598 -13.57 5.27 2.97
CA VAL A 598 -12.20 4.85 2.65
C VAL A 598 -11.29 5.11 3.84
N VAL A 599 -10.50 4.10 4.23
CA VAL A 599 -9.46 4.22 5.27
C VAL A 599 -8.09 3.97 4.65
N GLY A 600 -7.25 5.00 4.64
CA GLY A 600 -5.90 4.96 4.11
C GLY A 600 -4.88 4.35 5.09
N ARG A 601 -3.71 4.01 4.55
CA ARG A 601 -2.59 3.43 5.29
C ARG A 601 -2.28 4.19 6.58
N SER A 602 -1.95 3.44 7.64
CA SER A 602 -1.60 3.96 8.97
C SER A 602 -2.72 4.72 9.70
N CYS A 603 -3.91 4.87 9.12
CA CYS A 603 -5.05 5.50 9.80
C CYS A 603 -5.83 4.49 10.64
N GLN A 604 -6.49 4.98 11.68
CA GLN A 604 -7.37 4.19 12.54
C GLN A 604 -8.83 4.62 12.32
N ALA A 605 -9.73 3.65 12.22
CA ALA A 605 -11.15 3.93 12.10
C ALA A 605 -11.95 2.92 12.91
N THR A 606 -12.92 3.42 13.68
CA THR A 606 -13.97 2.61 14.30
C THR A 606 -15.30 2.97 13.65
N ILE A 607 -15.95 2.01 13.01
CA ILE A 607 -17.21 2.18 12.27
C ILE A 607 -18.23 1.26 12.93
N GLU A 608 -19.19 1.83 13.63
CA GLU A 608 -20.07 1.11 14.54
C GLU A 608 -21.54 1.48 14.37
N ARG A 609 -22.43 0.48 14.25
CA ARG A 609 -23.88 0.69 14.10
C ARG A 609 -24.26 1.64 12.95
N CYS A 610 -23.51 1.62 11.85
CA CYS A 610 -23.77 2.44 10.67
C CYS A 610 -24.53 1.68 9.58
N ARG A 611 -25.22 2.42 8.71
CA ARG A 611 -25.77 1.93 7.44
C ARG A 611 -24.92 2.43 6.29
N VAL A 612 -24.29 1.52 5.54
CA VAL A 612 -23.43 1.87 4.40
C VAL A 612 -24.00 1.25 3.12
N SER A 613 -24.48 2.08 2.18
CA SER A 613 -25.27 1.57 1.05
C SER A 613 -25.24 2.38 -0.23
N GLY A 614 -25.67 1.75 -1.34
CA GLY A 614 -25.87 2.46 -2.61
C GLY A 614 -24.59 3.06 -3.20
N ALA A 615 -23.41 2.60 -2.76
CA ALA A 615 -22.17 3.03 -3.38
C ALA A 615 -22.02 2.39 -4.76
N ALA A 616 -21.59 3.15 -5.76
CA ALA A 616 -21.40 2.57 -7.10
C ALA A 616 -20.07 1.80 -7.26
N TRP A 617 -19.23 1.80 -6.23
CA TRP A 617 -18.18 0.80 -6.05
C TRP A 617 -18.37 0.07 -4.73
N HIS A 618 -17.58 0.40 -3.71
CA HIS A 618 -17.48 -0.36 -2.47
C HIS A 618 -18.20 0.35 -1.33
N GLY A 619 -18.83 -0.38 -0.42
CA GLY A 619 -19.37 0.24 0.79
C GLY A 619 -18.24 0.84 1.64
N ILE A 620 -17.31 0.00 2.07
CA ILE A 620 -16.12 0.36 2.83
C ILE A 620 -14.88 -0.17 2.11
N ARG A 621 -13.83 0.64 2.00
CA ARG A 621 -12.53 0.23 1.44
C ARG A 621 -11.40 0.58 2.39
N TYR A 622 -10.44 -0.33 2.54
CA TYR A 622 -9.20 -0.06 3.25
C TYR A 622 -8.02 -0.79 2.62
N ASP A 623 -6.88 -0.10 2.57
CA ASP A 623 -5.62 -0.56 1.98
C ASP A 623 -4.50 -0.35 3.00
N ASP A 624 -3.85 -1.44 3.45
CA ASP A 624 -2.81 -1.43 4.50
C ASP A 624 -3.26 -0.69 5.79
N ALA A 625 -4.54 -0.85 6.16
CA ALA A 625 -5.13 -0.30 7.37
C ALA A 625 -5.99 -1.35 8.08
N SER A 626 -6.14 -1.22 9.40
CA SER A 626 -6.78 -2.23 10.26
C SER A 626 -7.95 -1.63 11.07
N PRO A 627 -9.06 -1.24 10.41
CA PRO A 627 -10.20 -0.65 11.10
C PRO A 627 -10.98 -1.64 11.98
N GLN A 628 -11.80 -1.11 12.89
CA GLN A 628 -12.85 -1.85 13.59
C GLN A 628 -14.20 -1.57 12.91
N ILE A 629 -14.87 -2.62 12.45
CA ILE A 629 -16.15 -2.55 11.71
C ILE A 629 -17.16 -3.44 12.45
N LEU A 630 -18.01 -2.80 13.26
CA LEU A 630 -18.79 -3.46 14.31
C LEU A 630 -20.31 -3.20 14.16
N GLY A 631 -21.13 -4.23 14.08
CA GLY A 631 -22.59 -4.08 14.20
C GLY A 631 -23.24 -3.26 13.06
N ASN A 632 -22.62 -3.19 11.88
CA ASN A 632 -23.09 -2.37 10.76
C ASN A 632 -24.03 -3.14 9.83
N LEU A 633 -24.84 -2.39 9.09
CA LEU A 633 -25.61 -2.87 7.95
C LEU A 633 -24.98 -2.34 6.65
N ILE A 634 -24.37 -3.24 5.86
CA ILE A 634 -23.62 -2.89 4.64
C ILE A 634 -24.31 -3.55 3.44
N PHE A 635 -25.02 -2.75 2.64
CA PHE A 635 -25.98 -3.31 1.70
C PHE A 635 -26.09 -2.56 0.38
N GLY A 636 -26.43 -3.31 -0.67
CA GLY A 636 -26.79 -2.73 -1.96
C GLY A 636 -25.70 -1.85 -2.58
N ASN A 637 -24.42 -2.23 -2.44
CA ASN A 637 -23.32 -1.59 -3.15
C ASN A 637 -23.06 -2.32 -4.48
N ALA A 638 -22.67 -1.59 -5.52
CA ALA A 638 -22.49 -2.14 -6.88
C ALA A 638 -21.25 -3.04 -7.01
N ARG A 639 -20.32 -3.00 -6.06
CA ARG A 639 -19.24 -3.98 -5.94
C ARG A 639 -19.32 -4.71 -4.61
N SER A 640 -18.31 -4.54 -3.76
CA SER A 640 -18.23 -5.23 -2.48
C SER A 640 -18.86 -4.40 -1.37
N GLY A 641 -19.44 -5.04 -0.37
CA GLY A 641 -19.70 -4.37 0.91
C GLY A 641 -18.40 -3.85 1.53
N ILE A 642 -17.39 -4.72 1.63
CA ILE A 642 -16.01 -4.38 2.04
C ILE A 642 -15.00 -4.79 0.97
N TYR A 643 -14.08 -3.88 0.63
CA TYR A 643 -12.84 -4.17 -0.09
C TYR A 643 -11.65 -3.98 0.84
N ALA A 644 -10.95 -5.07 1.14
CA ALA A 644 -9.84 -5.12 2.09
C ALA A 644 -8.58 -5.60 1.37
N SER A 645 -7.51 -4.80 1.37
CA SER A 645 -6.32 -5.10 0.56
C SER A 645 -5.01 -4.77 1.28
N GLY A 646 -3.97 -5.52 0.92
CA GLY A 646 -2.63 -5.38 1.50
C GLY A 646 -2.50 -6.06 2.86
N GLN A 647 -1.53 -5.62 3.65
CA GLN A 647 -1.26 -6.18 4.97
C GLN A 647 -2.20 -5.55 6.01
N THR A 648 -3.20 -6.32 6.43
CA THR A 648 -4.33 -5.83 7.23
C THR A 648 -4.65 -6.79 8.38
N ALA A 649 -5.15 -6.25 9.49
CA ALA A 649 -5.56 -6.98 10.69
C ALA A 649 -6.82 -6.34 11.30
N ALA A 650 -7.80 -6.00 10.45
CA ALA A 650 -9.06 -5.38 10.83
C ALA A 650 -9.94 -6.34 11.64
N THR A 651 -10.85 -5.79 12.45
CA THR A 651 -11.91 -6.55 13.12
C THR A 651 -13.25 -6.27 12.47
N VAL A 652 -13.83 -7.26 11.80
CA VAL A 652 -15.14 -7.20 11.14
C VAL A 652 -16.09 -8.10 11.92
N LYS A 653 -16.92 -7.52 12.79
CA LYS A 653 -17.73 -8.28 13.74
C LYS A 653 -19.19 -7.87 13.83
N GLY A 654 -20.10 -8.84 13.84
CA GLY A 654 -21.52 -8.60 14.10
C GLY A 654 -22.24 -7.80 13.01
N ASN A 655 -21.73 -7.77 11.78
CA ASN A 655 -22.31 -6.99 10.69
C ASN A 655 -23.29 -7.82 9.84
N LEU A 656 -24.24 -7.15 9.20
CA LEU A 656 -25.10 -7.71 8.15
C LEU A 656 -24.67 -7.18 6.78
N PHE A 657 -24.28 -8.07 5.87
CA PHE A 657 -23.98 -7.78 4.47
C PHE A 657 -25.11 -8.25 3.58
N TYR A 658 -25.79 -7.34 2.87
CA TYR A 658 -26.97 -7.69 2.09
C TYR A 658 -26.95 -7.18 0.65
N ALA A 659 -27.18 -8.07 -0.32
CA ALA A 659 -27.43 -7.71 -1.72
C ALA A 659 -26.36 -6.81 -2.37
N ASN A 660 -25.08 -6.96 -2.00
CA ASN A 660 -23.96 -6.35 -2.71
C ASN A 660 -23.69 -7.14 -4.01
N GLU A 661 -23.40 -6.43 -5.11
CA GLU A 661 -23.41 -7.03 -6.46
C GLU A 661 -22.15 -7.83 -6.82
N MET A 662 -20.99 -7.52 -6.22
CA MET A 662 -19.78 -8.33 -6.37
C MET A 662 -19.65 -9.29 -5.19
N GLY A 663 -19.81 -8.82 -3.95
CA GLY A 663 -19.87 -9.70 -2.80
C GLY A 663 -19.98 -8.96 -1.47
N GLY A 664 -20.12 -9.70 -0.37
CA GLY A 664 -20.16 -9.09 0.96
C GLY A 664 -18.82 -8.46 1.35
N MET A 665 -17.75 -9.26 1.35
CA MET A 665 -16.38 -8.81 1.67
C MET A 665 -15.37 -9.48 0.74
N TRP A 666 -14.34 -8.73 0.33
CA TRP A 666 -13.26 -9.22 -0.52
C TRP A 666 -11.90 -8.91 0.13
N CYS A 667 -11.14 -9.96 0.43
CA CYS A 667 -9.80 -9.92 1.02
C CYS A 667 -8.74 -10.13 -0.06
N TRP A 668 -7.81 -9.19 -0.20
CA TRP A 668 -6.78 -9.18 -1.23
C TRP A 668 -5.36 -9.22 -0.65
N PHE A 669 -4.48 -9.89 -1.40
CA PHE A 669 -3.04 -9.98 -1.19
C PHE A 669 -2.63 -10.63 0.14
N GLN A 670 -2.49 -9.87 1.22
CA GLN A 670 -1.92 -10.33 2.50
C GLN A 670 -2.84 -10.04 3.69
N ASN A 671 -4.15 -10.06 3.45
CA ASN A 671 -5.15 -9.74 4.46
C ASN A 671 -5.17 -10.78 5.59
N GLN A 672 -5.22 -10.33 6.86
CA GLN A 672 -5.26 -11.20 8.06
C GLN A 672 -6.41 -10.79 9.00
N ASP A 673 -7.50 -10.27 8.44
CA ASP A 673 -8.60 -9.73 9.23
C ASP A 673 -9.32 -10.82 10.05
N LEU A 674 -9.91 -10.40 11.17
CA LEU A 674 -10.87 -11.20 11.92
C LEU A 674 -12.28 -10.93 11.39
N VAL A 675 -12.92 -11.94 10.81
CA VAL A 675 -14.30 -11.90 10.32
C VAL A 675 -15.15 -12.81 11.22
N GLU A 676 -15.83 -12.22 12.21
CA GLU A 676 -16.52 -12.97 13.26
C GLU A 676 -18.00 -12.60 13.42
N GLY A 677 -18.90 -13.58 13.53
CA GLY A 677 -20.27 -13.29 13.96
C GLY A 677 -21.07 -12.44 12.97
N ASN A 678 -20.70 -12.42 11.69
CA ASN A 678 -21.39 -11.64 10.66
C ASN A 678 -22.43 -12.49 9.92
N THR A 679 -23.42 -11.84 9.33
CA THR A 679 -24.38 -12.48 8.41
C THR A 679 -24.17 -11.93 7.00
N PHE A 680 -23.82 -12.79 6.06
CA PHE A 680 -23.69 -12.52 4.63
C PHE A 680 -24.91 -13.08 3.90
N ALA A 681 -25.87 -12.22 3.56
CA ALA A 681 -27.15 -12.61 3.00
C ALA A 681 -27.33 -12.10 1.56
N SER A 682 -27.63 -13.00 0.62
CA SER A 682 -28.05 -12.66 -0.75
C SER A 682 -27.06 -11.75 -1.51
N ASN A 683 -25.75 -11.88 -1.25
CA ASN A 683 -24.73 -11.19 -2.02
C ASN A 683 -24.52 -11.94 -3.35
N ARG A 684 -24.43 -11.19 -4.46
CA ARG A 684 -24.69 -11.74 -5.80
C ARG A 684 -23.65 -12.76 -6.27
N GLN A 685 -22.35 -12.53 -6.10
CA GLN A 685 -21.35 -13.54 -6.49
C GLN A 685 -20.91 -14.37 -5.29
N CYS A 686 -20.54 -13.72 -4.17
CA CYS A 686 -20.17 -14.44 -2.97
C CYS A 686 -20.46 -13.66 -1.68
N GLY A 687 -20.55 -14.38 -0.55
CA GLY A 687 -20.52 -13.77 0.77
C GLY A 687 -19.14 -13.19 1.07
N LEU A 688 -18.11 -14.02 1.01
CA LEU A 688 -16.71 -13.65 1.27
C LEU A 688 -15.77 -14.18 0.19
N ALA A 689 -14.89 -13.33 -0.35
CA ALA A 689 -13.80 -13.74 -1.23
C ALA A 689 -12.44 -13.62 -0.52
N ILE A 690 -11.63 -14.67 -0.58
CA ILE A 690 -10.29 -14.75 -0.01
C ILE A 690 -9.30 -14.95 -1.16
N LEU A 691 -8.54 -13.90 -1.49
CA LEU A 691 -7.75 -13.85 -2.70
C LEU A 691 -6.25 -13.72 -2.43
N GLY A 692 -5.45 -14.37 -3.28
CA GLY A 692 -4.00 -14.40 -3.17
C GLY A 692 -3.56 -15.01 -1.84
N ALA A 693 -2.50 -14.47 -1.25
CA ALA A 693 -1.93 -14.93 0.02
C ALA A 693 -2.72 -14.49 1.28
N SER A 694 -3.99 -14.09 1.12
CA SER A 694 -4.84 -13.63 2.22
C SER A 694 -5.21 -14.80 3.14
N LYS A 695 -5.18 -14.55 4.46
CA LYS A 695 -5.46 -15.51 5.53
C LYS A 695 -6.34 -14.89 6.64
N PRO A 696 -7.55 -14.39 6.33
CA PRO A 696 -8.45 -13.92 7.37
C PRO A 696 -8.90 -15.08 8.28
N SER A 697 -9.10 -14.79 9.57
CA SER A 697 -9.75 -15.71 10.51
C SER A 697 -11.27 -15.54 10.38
N VAL A 698 -11.96 -16.55 9.85
CA VAL A 698 -13.39 -16.46 9.54
C VAL A 698 -14.17 -17.42 10.44
N ARG A 699 -14.85 -16.88 11.44
CA ARG A 699 -15.53 -17.74 12.42
C ARG A 699 -16.94 -17.30 12.78
N ARG A 700 -17.81 -18.27 13.05
CA ARG A 700 -19.17 -18.03 13.54
C ARG A 700 -19.97 -17.07 12.65
N ASN A 701 -19.76 -17.09 11.33
CA ASN A 701 -20.55 -16.29 10.38
C ASN A 701 -21.69 -17.12 9.79
N ILE A 702 -22.75 -16.45 9.35
CA ILE A 702 -23.81 -17.04 8.52
C ILE A 702 -23.58 -16.64 7.06
N PHE A 703 -23.54 -17.61 6.15
CA PHE A 703 -23.54 -17.41 4.70
C PHE A 703 -24.86 -17.94 4.13
N TYR A 704 -25.69 -17.02 3.64
CA TYR A 704 -27.07 -17.31 3.27
C TYR A 704 -27.40 -16.83 1.85
N ALA A 705 -27.99 -17.72 1.04
CA ALA A 705 -28.59 -17.40 -0.25
C ALA A 705 -27.66 -16.68 -1.24
N ALA A 706 -26.38 -17.08 -1.31
CA ALA A 706 -25.42 -16.57 -2.28
C ALA A 706 -25.04 -17.62 -3.33
N SER A 707 -24.50 -17.21 -4.49
CA SER A 707 -23.92 -18.15 -5.44
C SER A 707 -22.76 -18.92 -4.78
N ALA A 708 -21.92 -18.22 -4.02
CA ALA A 708 -20.97 -18.85 -3.12
C ALA A 708 -21.00 -18.27 -1.69
N GLY A 709 -20.92 -19.13 -0.67
CA GLY A 709 -20.69 -18.68 0.71
C GLY A 709 -19.31 -18.03 0.82
N VAL A 710 -18.26 -18.84 0.64
CA VAL A 710 -16.86 -18.39 0.60
C VAL A 710 -16.20 -18.82 -0.72
N THR A 711 -15.51 -17.90 -1.37
CA THR A 711 -14.69 -18.15 -2.57
C THR A 711 -13.22 -17.94 -2.26
N ARG A 712 -12.37 -18.90 -2.65
CA ARG A 712 -10.91 -18.75 -2.66
C ARG A 712 -10.42 -18.58 -4.09
N ALA A 713 -9.51 -17.66 -4.39
CA ALA A 713 -8.93 -17.58 -5.73
C ALA A 713 -7.52 -16.96 -5.74
N ASP A 714 -6.83 -17.12 -6.86
CA ASP A 714 -5.63 -16.34 -7.16
C ASP A 714 -6.01 -14.92 -7.60
N ILE A 715 -5.05 -14.01 -7.45
CA ILE A 715 -5.09 -12.69 -8.06
C ILE A 715 -4.37 -12.78 -9.40
N ASN A 716 -4.91 -12.13 -10.42
CA ASN A 716 -4.25 -12.01 -11.71
C ASN A 716 -3.16 -10.92 -11.66
N ASP A 717 -2.08 -11.21 -10.94
CA ASP A 717 -0.95 -10.33 -10.66
C ASP A 717 0.34 -11.16 -10.48
N GLU A 718 1.51 -10.54 -10.63
CA GLU A 718 2.81 -11.22 -10.58
C GLU A 718 3.54 -11.07 -9.25
N SER A 719 2.96 -10.34 -8.30
CA SER A 719 3.49 -10.26 -6.95
C SER A 719 3.53 -11.65 -6.30
N PRO A 720 4.49 -11.90 -5.38
CA PRO A 720 4.55 -13.16 -4.64
C PRO A 720 3.30 -13.42 -3.79
N PHE A 721 2.45 -12.42 -3.59
CA PHE A 721 1.21 -12.49 -2.80
C PHE A 721 -0.03 -12.68 -3.65
N ALA A 722 0.11 -12.77 -4.97
CA ALA A 722 -1.00 -13.00 -5.90
C ALA A 722 -1.50 -14.44 -5.86
N LYS A 723 -0.69 -15.38 -5.36
CA LYS A 723 -1.02 -16.81 -5.32
C LYS A 723 -1.61 -17.22 -3.99
N SER A 724 -2.75 -17.92 -4.07
CA SER A 724 -3.36 -18.56 -2.91
C SER A 724 -2.64 -19.87 -2.60
N ASP A 725 -2.31 -20.06 -1.33
CA ASP A 725 -1.64 -21.27 -0.85
C ASP A 725 -2.60 -22.46 -0.61
N GLY A 726 -3.89 -22.28 -0.88
CA GLY A 726 -4.88 -23.33 -0.62
C GLY A 726 -5.67 -23.16 0.66
N SER A 727 -5.11 -22.46 1.65
CA SER A 727 -5.62 -22.49 3.02
C SER A 727 -6.86 -21.63 3.21
N LEU A 728 -7.79 -22.12 4.04
CA LEU A 728 -8.98 -21.41 4.49
C LEU A 728 -9.11 -21.58 6.00
N ALA A 729 -8.95 -20.48 6.75
CA ALA A 729 -9.04 -20.48 8.21
C ALA A 729 -10.49 -20.27 8.67
N LEU A 730 -11.36 -21.25 8.37
CA LEU A 730 -12.78 -21.23 8.72
C LEU A 730 -13.05 -21.98 10.04
N GLU A 731 -13.95 -21.46 10.87
CA GLU A 731 -14.32 -22.10 12.15
C GLU A 731 -15.79 -21.84 12.51
N HIS A 732 -16.59 -22.89 12.72
CA HIS A 732 -17.96 -22.82 13.23
C HIS A 732 -18.89 -21.87 12.47
N ASN A 733 -18.73 -21.75 11.15
CA ASN A 733 -19.66 -20.97 10.32
C ASN A 733 -20.95 -21.78 10.04
N LEU A 734 -21.99 -21.11 9.57
CA LEU A 734 -23.24 -21.72 9.13
C LEU A 734 -23.49 -21.33 7.68
N PHE A 735 -23.79 -22.32 6.86
CA PHE A 735 -24.08 -22.16 5.45
C PHE A 735 -25.51 -22.61 5.17
N TRP A 736 -26.27 -21.85 4.40
CA TRP A 736 -27.65 -22.21 4.07
C TRP A 736 -28.11 -21.62 2.75
N ALA A 737 -28.75 -22.46 1.94
CA ALA A 737 -29.33 -22.06 0.65
C ALA A 737 -28.34 -21.38 -0.32
N ASN A 738 -27.04 -21.66 -0.21
CA ASN A 738 -26.05 -21.23 -1.20
C ASN A 738 -26.04 -22.23 -2.37
N GLU A 739 -25.68 -21.77 -3.57
CA GLU A 739 -25.42 -22.71 -4.69
C GLU A 739 -24.15 -23.52 -4.41
N HIS A 740 -23.12 -22.86 -3.88
CA HIS A 740 -21.90 -23.46 -3.38
C HIS A 740 -21.55 -22.91 -1.99
N ASP A 741 -21.37 -23.76 -0.99
CA ASP A 741 -20.98 -23.27 0.34
C ASP A 741 -19.55 -22.73 0.33
N LEU A 742 -18.62 -23.53 -0.22
CA LEU A 742 -17.24 -23.17 -0.48
C LEU A 742 -16.88 -23.46 -1.94
N GLN A 743 -16.11 -22.57 -2.55
CA GLN A 743 -15.60 -22.78 -3.90
C GLN A 743 -14.20 -22.19 -4.10
N LYS A 744 -13.52 -22.69 -5.13
CA LYS A 744 -12.26 -22.18 -5.66
C LYS A 744 -12.50 -21.55 -7.03
N GLY A 745 -12.10 -20.30 -7.20
CA GLY A 745 -12.04 -19.64 -8.50
C GLY A 745 -10.80 -20.09 -9.29
N GLY A 746 -11.02 -20.47 -10.55
CA GLY A 746 -9.98 -20.89 -11.50
C GLY A 746 -9.72 -19.85 -12.59
N ALA A 747 -9.71 -20.29 -13.85
CA ALA A 747 -9.70 -19.40 -15.01
C ALA A 747 -10.98 -18.52 -15.01
N PRO A 748 -11.03 -17.42 -15.77
CA PRO A 748 -12.21 -16.57 -15.83
C PRO A 748 -13.48 -17.39 -16.12
N GLY A 749 -14.41 -17.41 -15.15
CA GLY A 749 -15.68 -18.13 -15.25
C GLY A 749 -15.68 -19.60 -14.82
N THR A 750 -14.56 -20.15 -14.33
CA THR A 750 -14.52 -21.52 -13.79
C THR A 750 -14.49 -21.54 -12.27
N PHE A 751 -15.37 -22.34 -11.67
CA PHE A 751 -15.47 -22.53 -10.23
C PHE A 751 -15.46 -24.02 -9.90
N GLU A 752 -14.65 -24.40 -8.92
CA GLU A 752 -14.56 -25.77 -8.40
C GLU A 752 -15.10 -25.79 -6.98
N PRO A 753 -16.07 -26.66 -6.65
CA PRO A 753 -16.58 -26.76 -5.28
C PRO A 753 -15.49 -27.25 -4.34
N ILE A 754 -15.44 -26.69 -3.13
CA ILE A 754 -14.59 -27.15 -2.04
C ILE A 754 -15.49 -27.88 -1.04
N VAL A 755 -15.07 -29.06 -0.58
CA VAL A 755 -15.80 -29.81 0.44
C VAL A 755 -15.76 -29.03 1.75
N LEU A 756 -16.94 -28.77 2.32
CA LEU A 756 -17.07 -28.16 3.63
C LEU A 756 -16.70 -29.19 4.72
N ASP A 757 -15.61 -28.93 5.43
CA ASP A 757 -15.24 -29.73 6.60
C ASP A 757 -16.04 -29.31 7.85
N ALA A 758 -16.14 -30.21 8.82
CA ALA A 758 -16.97 -30.01 10.02
C ALA A 758 -16.46 -28.90 10.96
N ASN A 759 -15.16 -28.56 10.90
CA ASN A 759 -14.62 -27.45 11.66
C ASN A 759 -14.97 -26.11 10.98
N ALA A 760 -14.88 -26.05 9.65
CA ALA A 760 -15.21 -24.86 8.86
C ALA A 760 -16.64 -24.37 9.09
N GLY A 761 -17.60 -25.30 9.18
CA GLY A 761 -18.99 -24.96 9.49
C GLY A 761 -19.98 -26.10 9.33
N ILE A 762 -21.26 -25.75 9.45
CA ILE A 762 -22.40 -26.66 9.26
C ILE A 762 -23.34 -26.12 8.19
N VAL A 763 -24.08 -27.02 7.53
CA VAL A 763 -25.19 -26.65 6.66
C VAL A 763 -26.49 -26.79 7.44
N ALA A 764 -27.15 -25.68 7.77
CA ALA A 764 -28.37 -25.68 8.58
C ALA A 764 -29.17 -24.40 8.38
N ASP A 765 -30.50 -24.47 8.49
CA ASP A 765 -31.36 -23.29 8.46
C ASP A 765 -31.02 -22.35 9.64
N PRO A 766 -30.62 -21.08 9.39
CA PRO A 766 -30.36 -20.12 10.45
C PRO A 766 -31.64 -19.71 11.21
N GLN A 767 -32.83 -19.98 10.68
CA GLN A 767 -34.11 -19.63 11.26
C GLN A 767 -34.26 -18.11 11.49
N PHE A 768 -34.11 -17.35 10.41
CA PHE A 768 -34.45 -15.92 10.39
C PHE A 768 -35.96 -15.70 10.62
N VAL A 769 -36.33 -14.54 11.17
CA VAL A 769 -37.73 -14.16 11.43
C VAL A 769 -38.53 -14.01 10.13
N ALA A 770 -38.08 -13.15 9.20
CA ALA A 770 -38.75 -12.91 7.93
C ALA A 770 -37.77 -12.39 6.86
N PRO A 771 -36.88 -13.26 6.31
CA PRO A 771 -35.83 -12.81 5.39
C PRO A 771 -36.38 -12.24 4.08
N ALA A 772 -37.54 -12.70 3.60
CA ALA A 772 -38.22 -12.13 2.43
C ALA A 772 -38.68 -10.68 2.65
N ALA A 773 -38.94 -10.28 3.90
CA ALA A 773 -39.26 -8.91 4.29
C ALA A 773 -38.00 -8.11 4.70
N LYS A 774 -36.80 -8.64 4.41
CA LYS A 774 -35.50 -8.10 4.86
C LYS A 774 -35.33 -8.06 6.38
N ASP A 775 -36.02 -8.94 7.12
CA ASP A 775 -35.78 -9.15 8.55
C ASP A 775 -34.92 -10.40 8.76
N PHE A 776 -33.63 -10.16 8.95
CA PHE A 776 -32.60 -11.18 9.20
C PHE A 776 -32.31 -11.39 10.68
N SER A 777 -33.21 -10.94 11.57
CA SER A 777 -33.12 -11.27 12.99
C SER A 777 -33.28 -12.77 13.18
N LEU A 778 -32.49 -13.37 14.06
CA LEU A 778 -32.60 -14.80 14.38
C LEU A 778 -33.75 -15.03 15.35
N LYS A 779 -34.59 -16.05 15.11
CA LYS A 779 -35.64 -16.43 16.07
C LYS A 779 -35.04 -16.75 17.45
N PRO A 780 -35.79 -16.59 18.56
CA PRO A 780 -35.28 -16.88 19.91
C PRO A 780 -34.75 -18.30 20.08
N ASP A 781 -35.37 -19.28 19.42
CA ASP A 781 -35.02 -20.70 19.42
C ASP A 781 -34.03 -21.10 18.32
N SER A 782 -33.53 -20.14 17.53
CA SER A 782 -32.58 -20.40 16.44
C SER A 782 -31.33 -21.12 16.94
N PRO A 783 -30.92 -22.22 16.28
CA PRO A 783 -29.66 -22.90 16.61
C PRO A 783 -28.44 -22.01 16.36
N ALA A 784 -28.52 -21.08 15.41
CA ALA A 784 -27.47 -20.10 15.16
C ALA A 784 -27.36 -19.11 16.32
N ARG A 785 -28.50 -18.63 16.85
CA ARG A 785 -28.53 -17.72 18.02
C ARG A 785 -27.94 -18.39 19.26
N GLN A 786 -28.35 -19.63 19.56
CA GLN A 786 -27.84 -20.38 20.72
C GLN A 786 -26.32 -20.63 20.67
N LYS A 787 -25.77 -20.81 19.46
CA LYS A 787 -24.33 -21.06 19.24
C LYS A 787 -23.52 -19.77 19.01
N GLY A 788 -24.16 -18.60 19.01
CA GLY A 788 -23.49 -17.32 18.73
C GLY A 788 -22.94 -17.22 17.30
N ILE A 789 -23.65 -17.79 16.31
CA ILE A 789 -23.30 -17.76 14.89
C ILE A 789 -24.14 -16.71 14.18
N GLY A 790 -23.48 -15.79 13.46
CA GLY A 790 -24.08 -14.65 12.78
C GLY A 790 -24.51 -13.52 13.71
N VAL A 791 -25.02 -12.44 13.12
CA VAL A 791 -25.57 -11.33 13.89
C VAL A 791 -26.99 -11.69 14.33
N PRO A 792 -27.28 -11.70 15.65
CA PRO A 792 -28.59 -12.13 16.14
C PRO A 792 -29.70 -11.13 15.84
N ASP A 793 -29.39 -9.84 16.01
CA ASP A 793 -30.32 -8.72 15.94
C ASP A 793 -29.67 -7.61 15.09
N PRO A 794 -29.66 -7.74 13.75
CA PRO A 794 -29.01 -6.78 12.87
C PRO A 794 -29.74 -5.43 12.88
N LEU A 795 -29.02 -4.37 12.50
CA LEU A 795 -29.63 -3.06 12.25
C LEU A 795 -30.76 -3.16 11.23
N SER A 796 -31.86 -2.45 11.49
CA SER A 796 -32.97 -2.32 10.54
C SER A 796 -32.55 -1.56 9.29
N PHE A 797 -33.05 -1.99 8.13
CA PHE A 797 -32.90 -1.29 6.85
C PHE A 797 -33.56 0.11 6.84
N ALA A 798 -34.50 0.36 7.74
CA ALA A 798 -35.13 1.67 7.87
C ALA A 798 -34.08 2.71 8.30
N SER A 799 -33.94 3.75 7.49
CA SER A 799 -33.08 4.89 7.80
C SER A 799 -33.85 5.92 8.64
N PRO A 800 -33.24 6.50 9.69
CA PRO A 800 -33.80 7.65 10.39
C PRO A 800 -33.70 8.94 9.54
N TRP A 801 -33.00 8.89 8.41
CA TRP A 801 -32.80 10.01 7.50
C TRP A 801 -33.68 9.84 6.25
N PRO A 802 -34.72 10.68 6.08
CA PRO A 802 -35.53 10.64 4.88
C PRO A 802 -34.67 10.91 3.65
N LEU A 803 -35.06 10.34 2.50
CA LEU A 803 -34.36 10.62 1.23
C LEU A 803 -34.36 12.11 0.95
N GLN A 804 -33.17 12.65 0.72
CA GLN A 804 -32.98 14.06 0.46
C GLN A 804 -33.31 14.38 -1.02
N PRO A 805 -33.80 15.60 -1.33
CA PRO A 805 -34.02 16.03 -2.71
C PRO A 805 -32.79 15.84 -3.60
N GLU A 806 -31.59 16.03 -3.05
CA GLU A 806 -30.34 15.89 -3.77
C GLU A 806 -29.97 14.43 -4.08
N GLU A 807 -30.42 13.47 -3.25
CA GLU A 807 -30.32 12.04 -3.54
C GLU A 807 -31.25 11.67 -4.70
N LEU A 808 -32.51 12.14 -4.64
CA LEU A 808 -33.51 11.89 -5.69
C LEU A 808 -33.12 12.52 -7.04
N ALA A 809 -32.28 13.56 -7.02
CA ALA A 809 -31.79 14.20 -8.22
C ALA A 809 -30.76 13.36 -8.98
N ILE A 810 -29.98 12.52 -8.29
CA ILE A 810 -28.89 11.75 -8.91
C ILE A 810 -29.23 10.26 -9.09
N ILE A 811 -30.08 9.70 -8.24
CA ILE A 811 -30.44 8.28 -8.31
C ILE A 811 -31.61 8.13 -9.30
N PRO A 812 -31.53 7.22 -10.29
CA PRO A 812 -32.66 6.94 -11.18
C PRO A 812 -33.85 6.39 -10.40
N LYS A 813 -35.05 6.38 -11.01
CA LYS A 813 -36.21 5.71 -10.41
C LYS A 813 -35.93 4.20 -10.34
N GLY A 814 -35.61 3.68 -9.15
CA GLY A 814 -35.40 2.25 -8.87
C GLY A 814 -34.12 1.98 -8.07
N ASP A 815 -33.95 0.74 -7.62
CA ASP A 815 -32.83 0.30 -6.78
C ASP A 815 -31.51 0.06 -7.57
N THR A 816 -31.37 0.61 -8.78
CA THR A 816 -30.20 0.33 -9.64
C THR A 816 -28.95 1.04 -9.14
N ARG A 817 -27.86 0.27 -9.00
CA ARG A 817 -26.57 0.74 -8.48
C ARG A 817 -25.54 0.97 -9.60
N ASP A 818 -25.97 0.78 -10.85
CA ASP A 818 -25.18 1.12 -12.02
C ASP A 818 -25.10 2.64 -12.15
N TYR A 819 -23.93 3.21 -11.83
CA TYR A 819 -23.69 4.65 -11.90
C TYR A 819 -23.90 5.25 -13.30
N ARG A 820 -23.91 4.41 -14.35
CA ARG A 820 -24.21 4.84 -15.72
C ARG A 820 -25.68 5.25 -15.88
N GLN A 821 -26.55 4.76 -14.99
CA GLN A 821 -27.97 5.11 -14.94
C GLN A 821 -28.23 6.29 -13.99
N TRP A 822 -27.21 6.77 -13.26
CA TRP A 822 -27.31 7.94 -12.39
C TRP A 822 -27.39 9.22 -13.20
N ARG A 823 -28.26 10.12 -12.76
CA ARG A 823 -28.59 11.38 -13.44
C ARG A 823 -27.65 12.47 -12.95
N ASP A 824 -27.23 13.35 -13.85
CA ASP A 824 -26.61 14.61 -13.44
C ASP A 824 -27.70 15.47 -12.76
N PRO A 825 -27.41 16.11 -11.61
CA PRO A 825 -28.34 17.05 -11.02
C PRO A 825 -28.58 18.20 -12.00
N VAL A 826 -29.85 18.54 -12.25
CA VAL A 826 -30.21 19.67 -13.11
C VAL A 826 -29.74 20.95 -12.44
N SER A 827 -28.86 21.71 -13.10
CA SER A 827 -28.38 23.00 -12.57
C SER A 827 -29.58 23.94 -12.33
N PRO A 828 -29.74 24.53 -11.13
CA PRO A 828 -30.88 25.39 -10.79
C PRO A 828 -30.96 26.66 -11.65
N THR A 829 -29.93 26.96 -12.45
CA THR A 829 -29.85 28.12 -13.35
C THR A 829 -30.55 27.93 -14.71
N ARG A 830 -31.18 26.77 -14.98
CA ARG A 830 -32.15 26.64 -16.09
C ARG A 830 -33.57 26.93 -15.62
N LYS A 831 -33.87 28.21 -15.36
CA LYS A 831 -35.21 28.79 -15.51
C LYS A 831 -35.10 30.18 -16.10
#